data_AF-A0A4D6NRM1-F1
#
_entry.id   AF-A0A4D6NRM1-F1
#
_cell.length_a   1.000
_cell.length_b   1.000
_cell.length_c   1.000
_cell.angle_alpha   90.00
_cell.angle_beta   90.00
_cell.angle_gamma   90.00
#
_symmetry.space_group_name_H-M   'P 1'
#
loop_
_entity.id
_entity.type
_entity.pdbx_description
1 polymer ?
#
loop_
_entity_poly.entity_id
_entity_poly.type
_entity_poly.pdbx_seq_one_letter_code
_entity_poly.pdbx_strand_id
1 'polypeptide(L)'
;MERTKSSLLQIQPPTYGNLVTILSIDGGGIRGIIPATILAFLEEQLQELDGEDARLADYFDVIAGTSTGGLVTAMLTAPNDRRRPLFAAKDIKPFYLDHLPKIFPQRSCGIWGWIEKVVRSLGGPKYDGKYLREVVREKLGETRLHETLTNIVIPTFDIKSLQPTIFSSYQIKMSPYLDAPLSDICIGTSAAPTYLPAHNFKNKGSDGNMHEFNLIDGGVCANNPSLVAMNQVTKQIINDNPDFFSIKPMEFGRFLIISLGTGTPKNEHKFNAKMAAKWGLLDWLTNSGSSPLIDVLTHSSGDMVDFHLATATQALNSENNYLRIQDDTLTVTDASTDIATKENMKKLSQIGERLLKKPVSQINLETGLFEPLGDGETNEDALRRTKSSLLQIQPPTYGNLVTILSIDGGGIRGIIPATILAFLEEQLQELDGEDARLADYFDVIAGTSTGGLVTAMLTAPNDRRRPLFAAKDIKPFYLDHLPKIFPQRSCGIWGWIEKVVRSLGGPKYDGKYLREVVREKLGETRLHETLTNIVIPTFDIKSLQPTIFSSYQIKMSPYLDAPLSDICIGTSAAPTYLPAHNFKNKGSDGNMHEFNLIDGGVCANNPSLVAMNQVTKQIINDNPDFFSIKPMEFGRFLIISLGTGTPKNEHKFNAKMAAKWGLLDWLTNSGSSPLIDVLTHSSGDMVDFHLATATQALNSENNYLRIQDDTLTVTDASTDIATKENMKKLSQIGERLLKKPVSQINLETGLFEPLGDGETNEDALRRFAKMLSEERSFRELKSPHTNKSLK
;
A
#
# COMPACT_ATOMS: atom_id res chain seq x y z
N MET A 1 41.94 -15.19 38.62
CA MET A 1 40.48 -15.35 38.68
C MET A 1 39.98 -15.40 37.25
N GLU A 2 39.69 -16.60 36.79
CA GLU A 2 39.11 -16.87 35.48
C GLU A 2 37.75 -16.16 35.37
N ARG A 3 37.56 -15.38 34.30
CA ARG A 3 36.23 -14.92 33.90
C ARG A 3 35.47 -16.15 33.41
N THR A 4 34.53 -16.60 34.22
CA THR A 4 33.60 -17.67 33.92
C THR A 4 32.85 -17.36 32.62
N LYS A 5 33.20 -18.07 31.54
CA LYS A 5 32.41 -18.21 30.32
C LYS A 5 31.12 -18.95 30.68
N SER A 6 30.04 -18.24 31.00
CA SER A 6 28.71 -18.86 31.20
C SER A 6 27.57 -17.83 31.21
N SER A 7 27.34 -17.16 30.08
CA SER A 7 26.00 -16.67 29.69
C SER A 7 26.03 -16.40 28.19
N LEU A 8 25.61 -17.39 27.40
CA LEU A 8 25.46 -17.25 25.95
C LEU A 8 24.43 -16.16 25.67
N LEU A 9 24.83 -15.20 24.82
CA LEU A 9 24.13 -13.97 24.46
C LEU A 9 22.71 -14.25 23.94
N GLN A 10 21.73 -13.97 24.78
CA GLN A 10 20.36 -13.67 24.37
C GLN A 10 20.28 -12.15 24.31
N ILE A 11 19.74 -11.56 23.22
CA ILE A 11 19.50 -10.11 23.16
C ILE A 11 18.77 -9.70 24.43
N GLN A 12 19.31 -8.70 25.14
CA GLN A 12 18.61 -8.13 26.29
C GLN A 12 17.36 -7.42 25.76
N PRO A 13 16.20 -7.60 26.40
CA PRO A 13 14.97 -6.99 25.92
C PRO A 13 15.09 -5.46 25.74
N PRO A 14 14.34 -4.87 24.78
CA PRO A 14 14.33 -3.42 24.56
C PRO A 14 14.14 -2.58 25.83
N THR A 15 13.50 -3.11 26.88
CA THR A 15 13.38 -2.47 28.21
C THR A 15 14.69 -1.99 28.83
N TYR A 16 15.84 -2.57 28.45
CA TYR A 16 17.15 -2.20 28.97
C TYR A 16 17.87 -1.14 28.12
N GLY A 17 17.29 -0.72 26.99
CA GLY A 17 17.82 0.29 26.07
C GLY A 17 16.91 1.52 25.94
N ASN A 18 17.35 2.51 25.16
CA ASN A 18 16.58 3.74 24.87
C ASN A 18 15.83 3.68 23.52
N LEU A 19 16.18 2.74 22.65
CA LEU A 19 15.68 2.62 21.28
C LEU A 19 15.26 1.17 21.00
N VAL A 20 14.28 1.00 20.12
CA VAL A 20 13.92 -0.28 19.50
C VAL A 20 14.57 -0.33 18.12
N THR A 21 15.37 -1.35 17.83
CA THR A 21 16.10 -1.48 16.56
C THR A 21 15.39 -2.41 15.58
N ILE A 22 15.09 -1.92 14.38
CA ILE A 22 14.39 -2.66 13.33
C ILE A 22 15.25 -2.69 12.06
N LEU A 23 15.56 -3.90 11.58
CA LEU A 23 16.11 -4.12 10.24
C LEU A 23 15.00 -4.63 9.33
N SER A 24 14.83 -4.01 8.17
CA SER A 24 13.83 -4.39 7.18
C SER A 24 14.48 -4.59 5.81
N ILE A 25 14.18 -5.70 5.15
CA ILE A 25 14.80 -6.12 3.89
C ILE A 25 13.72 -6.38 2.84
N ASP A 26 13.74 -5.63 1.75
CA ASP A 26 12.76 -5.73 0.68
C ASP A 26 12.85 -7.04 -0.12
N GLY A 27 11.74 -7.40 -0.76
CA GLY A 27 11.69 -8.43 -1.80
C GLY A 27 12.27 -7.95 -3.13
N GLY A 28 12.89 -8.88 -3.88
CA GLY A 28 13.49 -8.53 -5.17
C GLY A 28 14.17 -9.63 -5.98
N GLY A 29 14.00 -10.92 -5.61
CA GLY A 29 14.63 -12.03 -6.31
C GLY A 29 16.16 -11.95 -6.26
N ILE A 30 16.84 -12.15 -7.40
CA ILE A 30 18.31 -12.10 -7.48
C ILE A 30 18.92 -10.77 -6.96
N ARG A 31 18.13 -9.69 -6.96
CA ARG A 31 18.56 -8.37 -6.49
C ARG A 31 18.84 -8.32 -4.99
N GLY A 32 18.48 -9.37 -4.23
CA GLY A 32 18.91 -9.56 -2.83
C GLY A 32 20.44 -9.53 -2.62
N ILE A 33 21.25 -9.66 -3.68
CA ILE A 33 22.69 -9.42 -3.64
C ILE A 33 23.03 -7.98 -3.17
N ILE A 34 22.19 -6.99 -3.51
CA ILE A 34 22.38 -5.59 -3.13
C ILE A 34 22.31 -5.42 -1.60
N PRO A 35 21.18 -5.75 -0.93
CA PRO A 35 21.11 -5.66 0.53
C PRO A 35 22.11 -6.61 1.19
N ALA A 36 22.39 -7.80 0.65
CA ALA A 36 23.42 -8.69 1.21
C ALA A 36 24.83 -8.05 1.24
N THR A 37 25.16 -7.24 0.25
CA THR A 37 26.44 -6.50 0.20
C THR A 37 26.48 -5.41 1.27
N ILE A 38 25.38 -4.68 1.46
CA ILE A 38 25.25 -3.63 2.48
C ILE A 38 25.30 -4.23 3.89
N LEU A 39 24.60 -5.35 4.11
CA LEU A 39 24.58 -6.06 5.39
C LEU A 39 25.95 -6.61 5.77
N ALA A 40 26.72 -7.11 4.79
CA ALA A 40 28.09 -7.57 5.02
C ALA A 40 28.98 -6.43 5.54
N PHE A 41 28.86 -5.24 4.95
CA PHE A 41 29.57 -4.05 5.42
C PHE A 41 29.11 -3.62 6.81
N LEU A 42 27.80 -3.56 7.06
CA LEU A 42 27.26 -3.19 8.38
C LEU A 42 27.74 -4.15 9.48
N GLU A 43 27.71 -5.46 9.22
CA GLU A 43 28.19 -6.46 10.19
C GLU A 43 29.71 -6.38 10.41
N GLU A 44 30.49 -6.10 9.36
CA GLU A 44 31.93 -5.85 9.47
C GLU A 44 32.24 -4.65 10.37
N GLN A 45 31.51 -3.53 10.19
CA GLN A 45 31.67 -2.36 11.06
C GLN A 45 31.32 -2.65 12.52
N LEU A 46 30.31 -3.49 12.78
CA LEU A 46 29.97 -3.93 14.13
C LEU A 46 31.05 -4.88 14.71
N GLN A 47 31.65 -5.72 13.87
CA GLN A 47 32.75 -6.61 14.28
C GLN A 47 34.04 -5.85 14.61
N GLU A 48 34.30 -4.73 13.93
CA GLU A 48 35.40 -3.82 14.26
C GLU A 48 35.22 -3.19 15.64
N LEU A 49 33.97 -2.91 16.05
CA LEU A 49 33.65 -2.27 17.33
C LEU A 49 33.62 -3.28 18.49
N ASP A 50 32.91 -4.39 18.32
CA ASP A 50 32.54 -5.30 19.41
C ASP A 50 33.15 -6.71 19.28
N GLY A 51 33.95 -6.94 18.23
CA GLY A 51 34.74 -8.15 17.99
C GLY A 51 34.18 -9.08 16.90
N GLU A 52 35.03 -9.98 16.39
CA GLU A 52 34.74 -10.85 15.23
C GLU A 52 33.52 -11.76 15.37
N ASP A 53 33.09 -12.03 16.61
CA ASP A 53 31.92 -12.86 16.90
C ASP A 53 30.61 -12.08 16.79
N ALA A 54 30.62 -10.75 16.67
CA ALA A 54 29.43 -9.90 16.54
C ALA A 54 28.62 -10.25 15.28
N ARG A 55 27.30 -10.33 15.41
CA ARG A 55 26.37 -10.60 14.30
C ARG A 55 25.20 -9.64 14.33
N LEU A 56 24.58 -9.38 13.18
CA LEU A 56 23.42 -8.47 13.08
C LEU A 56 22.28 -8.84 14.03
N ALA A 57 22.02 -10.15 14.21
CA ALA A 57 21.00 -10.64 15.14
C ALA A 57 21.34 -10.40 16.62
N ASP A 58 22.46 -9.78 16.97
CA ASP A 58 22.77 -9.32 18.33
C ASP A 58 22.37 -7.86 18.57
N TYR A 59 22.14 -7.08 17.51
CA TYR A 59 21.90 -5.63 17.57
C TYR A 59 20.47 -5.24 17.18
N PHE A 60 19.77 -6.10 16.44
CA PHE A 60 18.41 -5.85 15.98
C PHE A 60 17.38 -6.62 16.81
N ASP A 61 16.47 -5.87 17.45
CA ASP A 61 15.33 -6.42 18.19
C ASP A 61 14.34 -7.13 17.25
N VAL A 62 14.23 -6.61 16.03
CA VAL A 62 13.39 -7.17 14.95
C VAL A 62 14.13 -7.17 13.62
N ILE A 63 14.11 -8.31 12.94
CA ILE A 63 14.52 -8.42 11.54
C ILE A 63 13.32 -8.84 10.68
N ALA A 64 12.89 -7.96 9.79
CA ALA A 64 11.77 -8.18 8.88
C ALA A 64 12.25 -8.37 7.44
N GLY A 65 11.60 -9.26 6.71
CA GLY A 65 12.01 -9.54 5.33
C GLY A 65 10.90 -10.14 4.48
N THR A 66 10.79 -9.67 3.25
CA THR A 66 9.82 -10.15 2.26
C THR A 66 10.52 -10.88 1.12
N SER A 67 9.99 -12.03 0.67
CA SER A 67 10.57 -12.79 -0.45
C SER A 67 12.04 -13.12 -0.21
N THR A 68 12.94 -12.72 -1.10
CA THR A 68 14.39 -12.85 -0.89
C THR A 68 14.86 -12.19 0.40
N GLY A 69 14.29 -11.05 0.80
CA GLY A 69 14.54 -10.45 2.11
C GLY A 69 14.15 -11.37 3.26
N GLY A 70 13.04 -12.13 3.14
CA GLY A 70 12.63 -13.14 4.12
C GLY A 70 13.60 -14.32 4.21
N LEU A 71 14.21 -14.72 3.08
CA LEU A 71 15.31 -15.69 3.08
C LEU A 71 16.54 -15.17 3.82
N VAL A 72 16.93 -13.92 3.58
CA VAL A 72 18.05 -13.26 4.28
C VAL A 72 17.76 -13.18 5.78
N THR A 73 16.54 -12.79 6.17
CA THR A 73 16.10 -12.78 7.56
C THR A 73 16.29 -14.16 8.21
N ALA A 74 15.79 -15.23 7.59
CA ALA A 74 15.97 -16.58 8.13
C ALA A 74 17.44 -17.01 8.22
N MET A 75 18.28 -16.65 7.25
CA MET A 75 19.72 -16.94 7.29
C MET A 75 20.43 -16.25 8.47
N LEU A 76 20.02 -15.03 8.79
CA LEU A 76 20.60 -14.23 9.87
C LEU A 76 20.07 -14.60 11.26
N THR A 77 18.90 -15.24 11.36
CA THR A 77 18.25 -15.50 12.65
C THR A 77 18.07 -16.97 13.02
N ALA A 78 18.19 -17.90 12.07
CA ALA A 78 18.16 -19.32 12.38
C ALA A 78 19.38 -19.70 13.24
N PRO A 79 19.19 -20.41 14.37
CA PRO A 79 20.30 -20.83 15.22
C PRO A 79 21.07 -22.00 14.61
N ASN A 80 22.39 -21.99 14.79
CA ASN A 80 23.22 -23.18 14.66
C ASN A 80 23.35 -23.93 16.01
N ASP A 81 24.11 -25.02 16.04
CA ASP A 81 24.34 -25.84 17.25
C ASP A 81 24.89 -25.07 18.46
N ARG A 82 25.50 -23.90 18.23
CA ARG A 82 26.05 -23.02 19.28
C ARG A 82 25.10 -21.88 19.67
N ARG A 83 23.85 -21.89 19.20
CA ARG A 83 22.88 -20.80 19.32
C ARG A 83 23.43 -19.46 18.81
N ARG A 84 24.19 -19.50 17.72
CA ARG A 84 24.62 -18.33 16.94
C ARG A 84 23.95 -18.36 15.56
N PRO A 85 23.86 -17.22 14.85
CA PRO A 85 23.32 -17.19 13.50
C PRO A 85 23.96 -18.24 12.60
N LEU A 86 23.13 -18.92 11.81
CA LEU A 86 23.57 -19.93 10.85
C LEU A 86 24.50 -19.35 9.78
N PHE A 87 24.26 -18.10 9.37
CA PHE A 87 25.09 -17.35 8.43
C PHE A 87 25.60 -16.05 9.07
N ALA A 88 26.85 -15.68 8.77
CA ALA A 88 27.27 -14.29 8.88
C ALA A 88 26.79 -13.52 7.65
N ALA A 89 26.61 -12.20 7.76
CA ALA A 89 26.14 -11.35 6.66
C ALA A 89 27.04 -11.46 5.43
N LYS A 90 28.35 -11.62 5.62
CA LYS A 90 29.35 -11.82 4.55
C LYS A 90 29.16 -13.11 3.75
N ASP A 91 28.48 -14.12 4.31
CA ASP A 91 28.28 -15.43 3.69
C ASP A 91 27.08 -15.44 2.71
N ILE A 92 26.18 -14.46 2.82
CA ILE A 92 24.93 -14.38 2.08
C ILE A 92 25.16 -14.09 0.59
N LYS A 93 26.07 -13.17 0.28
CA LYS A 93 26.45 -12.86 -1.10
C LYS A 93 27.07 -14.08 -1.82
N PRO A 94 28.09 -14.77 -1.26
CA PRO A 94 28.59 -16.03 -1.81
C PRO A 94 27.50 -17.09 -2.01
N PHE A 95 26.60 -17.25 -1.03
CA PHE A 95 25.46 -18.15 -1.14
C PHE A 95 24.61 -17.82 -2.38
N TYR A 96 24.26 -16.56 -2.58
CA TYR A 96 23.49 -16.16 -3.77
C TYR A 96 24.25 -16.43 -5.07
N LEU A 97 25.54 -16.12 -5.15
CA LEU A 97 26.34 -16.36 -6.35
C LEU A 97 26.38 -17.85 -6.75
N ASP A 98 26.38 -18.76 -5.77
CA ASP A 98 26.45 -20.21 -5.99
C ASP A 98 25.09 -20.86 -6.26
N HIS A 99 24.03 -20.35 -5.64
CA HIS A 99 22.71 -20.98 -5.67
C HIS A 99 21.75 -20.33 -6.67
N LEU A 100 21.80 -19.02 -6.92
CA LEU A 100 20.87 -18.35 -7.84
C LEU A 100 20.89 -18.91 -9.27
N PRO A 101 22.04 -19.27 -9.87
CA PRO A 101 22.04 -19.89 -11.21
C PRO A 101 21.32 -21.25 -11.27
N LYS A 102 21.17 -21.93 -10.12
CA LYS A 102 20.46 -23.21 -10.00
C LYS A 102 18.98 -22.99 -9.65
N ILE A 103 18.67 -21.94 -8.89
CA ILE A 103 17.29 -21.50 -8.59
C ILE A 103 16.63 -20.95 -9.87
N PHE A 104 17.37 -20.13 -10.63
CA PHE A 104 16.92 -19.47 -11.86
C PHE A 104 17.80 -19.87 -13.07
N PRO A 105 17.71 -21.12 -13.54
CA PRO A 105 18.55 -21.62 -14.61
C PRO A 105 18.32 -20.87 -15.93
N GLN A 106 19.37 -20.20 -16.41
CA GLN A 106 19.38 -19.49 -17.69
C GLN A 106 19.71 -20.48 -18.81
N ARG A 107 18.70 -21.14 -19.39
CA ARG A 107 18.90 -22.03 -20.55
C ARG A 107 19.12 -21.20 -21.81
N SER A 108 20.22 -21.46 -22.53
CA SER A 108 20.47 -20.93 -23.86
C SER A 108 19.52 -21.60 -24.87
N CYS A 109 18.44 -20.91 -25.23
CA CYS A 109 17.55 -21.36 -26.29
C CYS A 109 18.08 -20.81 -27.63
N GLY A 110 18.12 -21.64 -28.68
CA GLY A 110 18.53 -21.23 -30.02
C GLY A 110 17.56 -20.22 -30.67
N ILE A 111 17.64 -20.04 -31.99
CA ILE A 111 16.90 -19.00 -32.76
C ILE A 111 15.36 -19.09 -32.57
N TRP A 112 14.81 -20.24 -32.16
CA TRP A 112 13.38 -20.45 -31.85
C TRP A 112 13.01 -20.22 -30.37
N GLY A 113 13.96 -19.81 -29.54
CA GLY A 113 13.84 -19.74 -28.09
C GLY A 113 12.84 -18.72 -27.53
N TRP A 114 12.49 -17.70 -28.31
CA TRP A 114 11.47 -16.73 -27.92
C TRP A 114 10.06 -17.35 -27.94
N ILE A 115 9.73 -18.14 -28.97
CA ILE A 115 8.44 -18.85 -29.07
C ILE A 115 8.32 -19.89 -27.95
N GLU A 116 9.40 -20.62 -27.66
CA GLU A 116 9.42 -21.60 -26.57
C GLU A 116 9.25 -20.94 -25.19
N LYS A 117 9.85 -19.77 -24.95
CA LYS A 117 9.66 -18.99 -23.70
C LYS A 117 8.22 -18.53 -23.53
N VAL A 118 7.59 -18.04 -24.59
CA VAL A 118 6.19 -17.57 -24.58
C VAL A 118 5.23 -18.74 -24.32
N VAL A 119 5.41 -19.87 -25.02
CA VAL A 119 4.57 -21.07 -24.82
C VAL A 119 4.72 -21.62 -23.40
N ARG A 120 5.93 -21.58 -22.83
CA ARG A 120 6.19 -22.09 -21.48
C ARG A 120 5.67 -21.17 -20.37
N SER A 121 5.72 -19.84 -20.53
CA SER A 121 5.12 -18.90 -19.56
C SER A 121 3.59 -18.98 -19.50
N LEU A 122 2.97 -19.54 -20.54
CA LEU A 122 1.53 -19.81 -20.59
C LEU A 122 1.14 -21.14 -19.91
N GLY A 123 2.09 -22.07 -19.70
CA GLY A 123 1.83 -23.45 -19.29
C GLY A 123 2.40 -23.83 -17.91
N GLY A 124 2.33 -22.92 -16.94
CA GLY A 124 2.85 -23.09 -15.58
C GLY A 124 3.87 -22.01 -15.18
N PRO A 125 4.36 -22.02 -13.92
CA PRO A 125 5.34 -21.05 -13.45
C PRO A 125 6.65 -21.18 -14.24
N LYS A 126 7.38 -20.06 -14.39
CA LYS A 126 8.64 -19.98 -15.15
C LYS A 126 9.71 -20.96 -14.65
N TYR A 127 9.71 -21.21 -13.34
CA TYR A 127 10.61 -22.12 -12.62
C TYR A 127 9.81 -23.10 -11.76
N ASP A 128 10.32 -24.33 -11.59
CA ASP A 128 9.63 -25.39 -10.83
C ASP A 128 9.82 -25.26 -9.30
N GLY A 129 10.73 -24.39 -8.85
CA GLY A 129 11.05 -24.15 -7.45
C GLY A 129 11.65 -25.33 -6.70
N LYS A 130 11.97 -26.46 -7.34
CA LYS A 130 12.43 -27.68 -6.64
C LYS A 130 13.76 -27.44 -5.94
N TYR A 131 14.71 -26.84 -6.66
CA TYR A 131 16.03 -26.54 -6.11
C TYR A 131 15.96 -25.54 -4.95
N LEU A 132 15.11 -24.50 -5.07
CA LEU A 132 14.88 -23.54 -3.99
C LEU A 132 14.38 -24.26 -2.72
N ARG A 133 13.37 -25.14 -2.85
CA ARG A 133 12.83 -25.91 -1.72
C ARG A 133 13.87 -26.83 -1.10
N GLU A 134 14.67 -27.49 -1.93
CA GLU A 134 15.75 -28.37 -1.48
C GLU A 134 16.80 -27.60 -0.68
N VAL A 135 17.34 -26.51 -1.23
CA VAL A 135 18.39 -25.73 -0.54
C VAL A 135 17.87 -25.08 0.75
N VAL A 136 16.64 -24.55 0.75
CA VAL A 136 16.06 -23.93 1.94
C VAL A 136 15.85 -24.97 3.05
N ARG A 137 15.38 -26.17 2.71
CA ARG A 137 15.22 -27.27 3.68
C ARG A 137 16.56 -27.84 4.14
N GLU A 138 17.54 -27.93 3.24
CA GLU A 138 18.90 -28.36 3.57
C GLU A 138 19.54 -27.41 4.60
N LYS A 139 19.38 -26.09 4.41
CA LYS A 139 20.01 -25.09 5.29
C LYS A 139 19.26 -24.89 6.61
N LEU A 140 17.94 -24.79 6.58
CA LEU A 140 17.14 -24.48 7.77
C LEU A 140 16.73 -25.72 8.56
N GLY A 141 16.79 -26.91 7.96
CA GLY A 141 16.38 -28.16 8.60
C GLY A 141 14.94 -28.08 9.13
N GLU A 142 14.76 -28.56 10.35
CA GLU A 142 13.48 -28.57 11.06
C GLU A 142 13.26 -27.34 11.94
N THR A 143 14.11 -26.30 11.82
CA THR A 143 14.01 -25.06 12.62
C THR A 143 12.63 -24.43 12.44
N ARG A 144 11.99 -24.11 13.56
CA ARG A 144 10.68 -23.47 13.64
C ARG A 144 10.79 -21.99 13.95
N LEU A 145 9.70 -21.26 13.71
CA LEU A 145 9.63 -19.81 13.89
C LEU A 145 10.00 -19.36 15.31
N HIS A 146 9.61 -20.10 16.36
CA HIS A 146 9.93 -19.73 17.74
C HIS A 146 11.41 -19.93 18.12
N GLU A 147 12.17 -20.66 17.31
CA GLU A 147 13.59 -20.97 17.58
C GLU A 147 14.54 -19.87 17.08
N THR A 148 14.03 -18.85 16.40
CA THR A 148 14.83 -17.74 15.87
C THR A 148 15.52 -16.96 17.00
N LEU A 149 16.74 -16.49 16.71
CA LEU A 149 17.61 -15.83 17.69
C LEU A 149 17.14 -14.42 18.09
N THR A 150 16.40 -13.76 17.19
CA THR A 150 15.72 -12.49 17.42
C THR A 150 14.30 -12.58 16.87
N ASN A 151 13.48 -11.56 17.13
CA ASN A 151 12.14 -11.51 16.59
C ASN A 151 12.20 -11.28 15.09
N ILE A 152 11.40 -12.05 14.35
CA ILE A 152 11.30 -11.88 12.90
C ILE A 152 9.88 -11.58 12.47
N VAL A 153 9.76 -10.88 11.34
CA VAL A 153 8.49 -10.58 10.68
C VAL A 153 8.62 -10.90 9.20
N ILE A 154 7.96 -11.96 8.75
CA ILE A 154 7.95 -12.40 7.36
C ILE A 154 6.50 -12.39 6.83
N PRO A 155 6.13 -11.41 5.98
CA PRO A 155 4.82 -11.41 5.35
C PRO A 155 4.72 -12.48 4.26
N THR A 156 3.53 -13.04 4.11
CA THR A 156 3.10 -13.92 3.03
C THR A 156 1.66 -13.59 2.66
N PHE A 157 1.15 -14.11 1.55
CA PHE A 157 -0.26 -13.97 1.20
C PHE A 157 -0.89 -15.35 1.02
N ASP A 158 -1.99 -15.63 1.73
CA ASP A 158 -2.71 -16.89 1.59
C ASP A 158 -3.82 -16.75 0.54
N ILE A 159 -3.66 -17.44 -0.59
CA ILE A 159 -4.55 -17.32 -1.74
C ILE A 159 -5.90 -18.02 -1.54
N LYS A 160 -6.01 -18.88 -0.54
CA LYS A 160 -7.26 -19.57 -0.20
C LYS A 160 -8.12 -18.70 0.71
N SER A 161 -7.49 -17.94 1.60
CA SER A 161 -8.17 -16.93 2.41
C SER A 161 -8.34 -15.59 1.67
N LEU A 162 -7.54 -15.35 0.63
CA LEU A 162 -7.36 -14.04 -0.01
C LEU A 162 -6.94 -12.94 0.99
N GLN A 163 -6.09 -13.30 1.96
CA GLN A 163 -5.62 -12.38 2.98
C GLN A 163 -4.11 -12.48 3.23
N PRO A 164 -3.47 -11.39 3.69
CA PRO A 164 -2.11 -11.44 4.21
C PRO A 164 -1.99 -12.39 5.41
N THR A 165 -0.96 -13.23 5.42
CA THR A 165 -0.56 -14.04 6.59
C THR A 165 0.83 -13.59 7.02
N ILE A 166 0.92 -12.95 8.18
CA ILE A 166 2.18 -12.45 8.73
C ILE A 166 2.74 -13.50 9.69
N PHE A 167 3.92 -14.04 9.39
CA PHE A 167 4.65 -14.90 10.31
C PHE A 167 5.54 -14.01 11.19
N SER A 168 5.15 -13.86 12.46
CA SER A 168 5.83 -13.00 13.42
C SER A 168 6.17 -13.80 14.68
N SER A 169 7.41 -13.71 15.17
CA SER A 169 7.81 -14.34 16.43
C SER A 169 6.96 -13.83 17.60
N TYR A 170 6.49 -12.58 17.52
CA TYR A 170 5.59 -11.97 18.51
C TYR A 170 4.20 -12.61 18.55
N GLN A 171 3.69 -13.05 17.39
CA GLN A 171 2.33 -13.59 17.30
C GLN A 171 2.24 -15.03 17.79
N ILE A 172 3.34 -15.77 17.90
CA ILE A 172 3.32 -17.18 18.35
C ILE A 172 2.72 -17.33 19.75
N LYS A 173 2.99 -16.38 20.66
CA LYS A 173 2.47 -16.42 22.03
C LYS A 173 0.93 -16.39 22.06
N MET A 174 0.31 -15.68 21.12
CA MET A 174 -1.14 -15.50 21.03
C MET A 174 -1.79 -16.50 20.07
N SER A 175 -1.09 -16.83 18.99
CA SER A 175 -1.56 -17.69 17.90
C SER A 175 -0.54 -18.80 17.62
N PRO A 176 -0.47 -19.85 18.46
CA PRO A 176 0.57 -20.89 18.36
C PRO A 176 0.57 -21.67 17.03
N TYR A 177 -0.55 -21.67 16.30
CA TYR A 177 -0.64 -22.29 14.97
C TYR A 177 0.26 -21.62 13.91
N LEU A 178 0.75 -20.40 14.18
CA LEU A 178 1.72 -19.69 13.34
C LEU A 178 3.17 -20.16 13.56
N ASP A 179 3.46 -20.97 14.59
CA ASP A 179 4.78 -21.59 14.77
C ASP A 179 5.00 -22.69 13.73
N ALA A 180 5.36 -22.30 12.51
CA ALA A 180 5.59 -23.18 11.38
C ALA A 180 7.10 -23.42 11.14
N PRO A 181 7.48 -24.48 10.40
CA PRO A 181 8.86 -24.65 9.94
C PRO A 181 9.32 -23.41 9.17
N LEU A 182 10.47 -22.86 9.55
CA LEU A 182 11.02 -21.64 8.94
C LEU A 182 11.30 -21.86 7.44
N SER A 183 11.59 -23.10 7.05
CA SER A 183 11.73 -23.50 5.65
C SER A 183 10.45 -23.34 4.84
N ASP A 184 9.29 -23.75 5.37
CA ASP A 184 7.99 -23.60 4.68
C ASP A 184 7.56 -22.11 4.62
N ILE A 185 7.84 -21.32 5.67
CA ILE A 185 7.62 -19.85 5.66
C ILE A 185 8.47 -19.19 4.57
N CYS A 186 9.76 -19.52 4.49
CA CYS A 186 10.71 -19.02 3.50
C CYS A 186 10.31 -19.36 2.06
N ILE A 187 9.84 -20.59 1.83
CA ILE A 187 9.35 -21.02 0.51
C ILE A 187 8.06 -20.26 0.17
N GLY A 188 7.16 -20.07 1.13
CA GLY A 188 5.92 -19.31 0.95
C GLY A 188 6.16 -17.85 0.58
N THR A 189 6.95 -17.13 1.38
CA THR A 189 7.24 -15.70 1.14
C THR A 189 7.99 -15.46 -0.18
N SER A 190 8.68 -16.47 -0.73
CA SER A 190 9.41 -16.38 -2.01
C SER A 190 8.63 -16.90 -3.22
N ALA A 191 7.40 -17.40 -3.05
CA ALA A 191 6.64 -18.06 -4.11
C ALA A 191 5.94 -17.04 -5.04
N ALA A 192 6.75 -16.28 -5.79
CA ALA A 192 6.28 -15.18 -6.63
C ALA A 192 5.33 -15.68 -7.73
N PRO A 193 4.10 -15.14 -7.85
CA PRO A 193 3.16 -15.51 -8.90
C PRO A 193 3.81 -15.47 -10.28
N THR A 194 3.52 -16.46 -11.13
CA THR A 194 4.11 -16.67 -12.48
C THR A 194 5.59 -17.08 -12.53
N TYR A 195 6.38 -16.82 -11.47
CA TYR A 195 7.80 -17.21 -11.41
C TYR A 195 7.99 -18.55 -10.72
N LEU A 196 7.38 -18.73 -9.54
CA LEU A 196 7.54 -19.90 -8.69
C LEU A 196 6.17 -20.48 -8.29
N PRO A 197 6.08 -21.80 -8.05
CA PRO A 197 4.83 -22.42 -7.64
C PRO A 197 4.46 -22.04 -6.22
N ALA A 198 3.18 -21.72 -6.01
CA ALA A 198 2.58 -21.52 -4.69
C ALA A 198 2.92 -22.67 -3.72
N HIS A 199 2.98 -22.35 -2.43
CA HIS A 199 3.39 -23.28 -1.39
C HIS A 199 2.23 -23.68 -0.50
N ASN A 200 2.12 -24.98 -0.21
CA ASN A 200 1.08 -25.51 0.65
C ASN A 200 1.71 -26.41 1.70
N PHE A 201 1.34 -26.19 2.95
CA PHE A 201 1.68 -27.07 4.07
C PHE A 201 0.57 -27.02 5.12
N LYS A 202 0.67 -27.89 6.12
CA LYS A 202 -0.21 -27.88 7.28
C LYS A 202 0.62 -27.79 8.54
N ASN A 203 0.16 -27.01 9.50
CA ASN A 203 0.78 -26.90 10.81
C ASN A 203 -0.24 -27.17 11.91
N LYS A 204 0.21 -27.73 13.02
CA LYS A 204 -0.67 -28.07 14.14
C LYS A 204 -0.74 -26.91 15.12
N GLY A 205 -1.94 -26.45 15.44
CA GLY A 205 -2.20 -25.45 16.47
C GLY A 205 -2.08 -26.01 17.88
N SER A 206 -2.06 -25.12 18.88
CA SER A 206 -2.09 -25.47 20.31
C SER A 206 -3.40 -26.15 20.72
N ASP A 207 -4.48 -25.91 19.99
CA ASP A 207 -5.79 -26.55 20.11
C ASP A 207 -5.81 -28.00 19.56
N GLY A 208 -4.71 -28.45 18.97
CA GLY A 208 -4.57 -29.76 18.35
C GLY A 208 -5.10 -29.84 16.92
N ASN A 209 -5.69 -28.76 16.38
CA ASN A 209 -6.22 -28.71 15.03
C ASN A 209 -5.13 -28.49 13.99
N MET A 210 -5.35 -29.02 12.79
CA MET A 210 -4.45 -28.82 11.66
C MET A 210 -4.89 -27.58 10.88
N HIS A 211 -4.07 -26.55 10.88
CA HIS A 211 -4.24 -25.35 10.07
C HIS A 211 -3.54 -25.56 8.73
N GLU A 212 -4.23 -25.27 7.64
CA GLU A 212 -3.70 -25.40 6.27
C GLU A 212 -3.34 -24.02 5.71
N PHE A 213 -2.12 -23.88 5.23
CA PHE A 213 -1.61 -22.64 4.63
C PHE A 213 -1.45 -22.80 3.12
N ASN A 214 -1.87 -21.80 2.35
CA ASN A 214 -1.83 -21.76 0.89
C ASN A 214 -1.12 -20.49 0.42
N LEU A 215 0.19 -20.45 0.58
CA LEU A 215 0.98 -19.23 0.52
C LEU A 215 1.53 -18.93 -0.87
N ILE A 216 1.54 -17.65 -1.20
CA ILE A 216 2.35 -17.04 -2.26
C ILE A 216 3.22 -15.91 -1.67
N ASP A 217 4.06 -15.34 -2.52
CA ASP A 217 5.04 -14.33 -2.15
C ASP A 217 4.44 -13.14 -1.38
N GLY A 218 5.14 -12.72 -0.32
CA GLY A 218 4.71 -11.59 0.52
C GLY A 218 4.85 -10.24 -0.18
N GLY A 219 5.62 -10.13 -1.26
CA GLY A 219 5.79 -8.92 -2.06
C GLY A 219 4.50 -8.45 -2.72
N VAL A 220 3.52 -9.35 -2.81
CA VAL A 220 2.16 -9.07 -3.25
C VAL A 220 1.41 -8.17 -2.26
N CYS A 221 1.68 -8.27 -0.96
CA CYS A 221 1.01 -7.44 0.05
C CYS A 221 1.93 -6.40 0.70
N ALA A 222 3.21 -6.72 0.91
CA ALA A 222 4.17 -5.86 1.60
C ALA A 222 5.60 -6.11 1.10
N ASN A 223 5.95 -5.60 -0.10
CA ASN A 223 7.32 -5.76 -0.63
C ASN A 223 8.38 -5.07 0.24
N ASN A 224 8.04 -3.93 0.82
CA ASN A 224 8.80 -3.25 1.88
C ASN A 224 8.13 -3.55 3.24
N PRO A 225 8.64 -4.49 4.05
CA PRO A 225 7.97 -4.91 5.29
C PRO A 225 8.19 -3.96 6.48
N SER A 226 8.80 -2.80 6.28
CA SER A 226 9.20 -1.89 7.37
C SER A 226 8.00 -1.45 8.24
N LEU A 227 6.90 -1.06 7.60
CA LEU A 227 5.68 -0.67 8.32
C LEU A 227 4.98 -1.85 8.99
N VAL A 228 5.08 -3.06 8.41
CA VAL A 228 4.57 -4.30 9.03
C VAL A 228 5.35 -4.62 10.30
N ALA A 229 6.68 -4.48 10.27
CA ALA A 229 7.55 -4.70 11.41
C ALA A 229 7.25 -3.71 12.56
N MET A 230 7.12 -2.42 12.23
CA MET A 230 6.72 -1.40 13.21
C MET A 230 5.38 -1.71 13.86
N ASN A 231 4.38 -2.12 13.07
CA ASN A 231 3.08 -2.48 13.61
C ASN A 231 3.13 -3.67 14.55
N GLN A 232 3.95 -4.69 14.24
CA GLN A 232 4.13 -5.84 15.13
C GLN A 232 4.74 -5.42 16.47
N VAL A 233 5.75 -4.54 16.46
CA VAL A 233 6.32 -3.95 17.68
C VAL A 233 5.27 -3.14 18.44
N THR A 234 4.56 -2.24 17.77
CA THR A 234 3.52 -1.40 18.39
C THR A 234 2.43 -2.25 19.06
N LYS A 235 2.00 -3.35 18.43
CA LYS A 235 1.05 -4.30 19.06
C LYS A 235 1.56 -4.89 20.36
N GLN A 236 2.86 -5.22 20.43
CA GLN A 236 3.45 -5.73 21.67
C GLN A 236 3.51 -4.67 22.77
N ILE A 237 3.77 -3.42 22.41
CA ILE A 237 3.72 -2.28 23.34
C ILE A 237 2.29 -2.08 23.86
N ILE A 238 1.28 -2.15 23.00
CA ILE A 238 -0.15 -2.07 23.40
C ILE A 238 -0.52 -3.19 24.37
N ASN A 239 -0.02 -4.41 24.13
CA ASN A 239 -0.33 -5.58 24.95
C ASN A 239 0.51 -5.67 26.25
N ASP A 240 1.15 -4.57 26.67
CA ASP A 240 1.98 -4.48 27.87
C ASP A 240 3.07 -5.57 27.96
N ASN A 241 3.67 -5.94 26.82
CA ASN A 241 4.73 -6.94 26.81
C ASN A 241 5.94 -6.43 27.62
N PRO A 242 6.38 -7.14 28.68
CA PRO A 242 7.46 -6.70 29.57
C PRO A 242 8.84 -6.60 28.89
N ASP A 243 8.97 -7.16 27.68
CA ASP A 243 10.18 -7.03 26.88
C ASP A 243 10.35 -5.59 26.33
N PHE A 244 9.27 -4.80 26.26
CA PHE A 244 9.28 -3.40 25.83
C PHE A 244 9.07 -2.44 27.00
N PHE A 245 9.80 -1.33 27.01
CA PHE A 245 9.63 -0.29 28.01
C PHE A 245 8.26 0.38 27.85
N SER A 246 7.75 0.98 28.93
CA SER A 246 6.48 1.72 28.88
C SER A 246 6.65 2.98 28.04
N ILE A 247 6.38 2.86 26.74
CA ILE A 247 6.32 3.95 25.77
C ILE A 247 4.86 4.20 25.44
N LYS A 248 4.52 5.43 25.08
CA LYS A 248 3.26 5.67 24.38
C LYS A 248 3.28 4.92 23.04
N PRO A 249 2.29 4.05 22.76
CA PRO A 249 2.17 3.45 21.44
C PRO A 249 2.13 4.59 20.41
N MET A 250 3.00 4.57 19.39
CA MET A 250 3.26 5.64 18.39
C MET A 250 4.40 6.65 18.65
N GLU A 251 5.22 6.49 19.70
CA GLU A 251 6.46 7.29 19.85
C GLU A 251 7.60 6.74 18.95
N PHE A 252 7.42 6.76 17.62
CA PHE A 252 8.40 6.23 16.66
C PHE A 252 9.77 6.94 16.68
N GLY A 253 9.90 8.07 17.38
CA GLY A 253 11.19 8.69 17.64
C GLY A 253 12.15 7.82 18.45
N ARG A 254 11.66 6.72 19.04
CA ARG A 254 12.49 5.70 19.68
C ARG A 254 12.76 4.48 18.82
N PHE A 255 12.33 4.47 17.56
CA PHE A 255 12.55 3.37 16.64
C PHE A 255 13.73 3.73 15.76
N LEU A 256 14.80 2.93 15.79
CA LEU A 256 15.92 3.04 14.86
C LEU A 256 15.72 1.99 13.75
N ILE A 257 15.38 2.46 12.55
CA ILE A 257 14.93 1.63 11.44
C ILE A 257 15.94 1.73 10.30
N ILE A 258 16.54 0.59 9.94
CA ILE A 258 17.31 0.45 8.70
C ILE A 258 16.46 -0.34 7.70
N SER A 259 16.12 0.29 6.58
CA SER A 259 15.31 -0.29 5.52
C SER A 259 16.16 -0.45 4.26
N LEU A 260 16.37 -1.69 3.82
CA LEU A 260 17.23 -2.02 2.69
C LEU A 260 16.40 -2.46 1.50
N GLY A 261 16.40 -1.63 0.46
CA GLY A 261 15.73 -1.95 -0.78
C GLY A 261 16.61 -2.74 -1.75
N THR A 262 15.97 -3.42 -2.70
CA THR A 262 16.68 -4.20 -3.75
C THR A 262 16.86 -3.41 -5.06
N GLY A 263 16.63 -2.10 -5.03
CA GLY A 263 16.71 -1.18 -6.16
C GLY A 263 15.51 -1.23 -7.14
N THR A 264 15.35 -0.16 -7.92
CA THR A 264 14.25 0.10 -8.86
C THR A 264 14.73 0.80 -10.16
N PRO A 265 14.13 0.52 -11.33
CA PRO A 265 14.49 1.17 -12.60
C PRO A 265 13.64 2.42 -12.90
N LYS A 266 13.69 3.46 -12.06
CA LYS A 266 12.73 4.60 -12.14
C LYS A 266 12.99 5.56 -13.32
N ASN A 267 14.23 5.69 -13.77
CA ASN A 267 14.64 6.74 -14.72
C ASN A 267 14.81 6.29 -16.19
N GLU A 268 14.27 5.13 -16.58
CA GLU A 268 14.42 4.63 -17.95
C GLU A 268 13.37 5.16 -18.94
N HIS A 269 12.31 5.84 -18.46
CA HIS A 269 11.18 6.31 -19.27
C HIS A 269 10.59 5.23 -20.20
N LYS A 270 10.56 3.99 -19.71
CA LYS A 270 10.26 2.78 -20.48
C LYS A 270 8.86 2.80 -21.10
N PHE A 271 7.92 3.44 -20.43
CA PHE A 271 6.52 3.48 -20.82
C PHE A 271 6.00 4.92 -20.84
N ASN A 272 4.93 5.16 -21.59
CA ASN A 272 4.18 6.42 -21.53
C ASN A 272 2.69 6.15 -21.78
N ALA A 273 1.82 7.08 -21.39
CA ALA A 273 0.39 6.89 -21.45
C ALA A 273 -0.14 6.79 -22.88
N LYS A 274 0.52 7.40 -23.87
CA LYS A 274 0.14 7.24 -25.29
C LYS A 274 0.35 5.82 -25.79
N MET A 275 1.41 5.15 -25.34
CA MET A 275 1.64 3.73 -25.59
C MET A 275 0.61 2.89 -24.82
N ALA A 276 0.50 3.10 -23.51
CA ALA A 276 -0.35 2.29 -22.64
C ALA A 276 -1.86 2.43 -22.90
N ALA A 277 -2.30 3.56 -23.47
CA ALA A 277 -3.69 3.75 -23.89
C ALA A 277 -4.16 2.75 -24.95
N LYS A 278 -3.23 2.10 -25.66
CA LYS A 278 -3.53 1.08 -26.68
C LYS A 278 -3.35 -0.34 -26.17
N TRP A 279 -2.92 -0.52 -24.92
CA TRP A 279 -2.55 -1.82 -24.38
C TRP A 279 -3.77 -2.64 -23.98
N GLY A 280 -3.80 -3.89 -24.44
CA GLY A 280 -4.68 -4.91 -23.90
C GLY A 280 -4.04 -5.66 -22.75
N LEU A 281 -4.68 -6.75 -22.32
CA LEU A 281 -4.16 -7.60 -21.25
C LEU A 281 -2.74 -8.10 -21.58
N LEU A 282 -2.46 -8.54 -22.80
CA LEU A 282 -1.13 -9.05 -23.18
C LEU A 282 -0.03 -7.98 -23.10
N ASP A 283 -0.30 -6.77 -23.57
CA ASP A 283 0.68 -5.68 -23.53
C ASP A 283 1.00 -5.25 -22.10
N TRP A 284 0.01 -5.24 -21.20
CA TRP A 284 0.25 -4.95 -19.77
C TRP A 284 1.10 -6.02 -19.07
N LEU A 285 1.23 -7.22 -19.64
CA LEU A 285 1.95 -8.35 -19.06
C LEU A 285 3.27 -8.68 -19.74
N THR A 286 3.36 -8.42 -21.03
CA THR A 286 4.51 -8.74 -21.87
C THR A 286 4.73 -7.61 -22.85
N ASN A 287 5.41 -6.57 -22.40
CA ASN A 287 5.84 -5.49 -23.28
C ASN A 287 7.30 -5.14 -23.00
N SER A 288 8.07 -5.05 -24.08
CA SER A 288 9.49 -4.67 -24.05
C SER A 288 10.33 -5.55 -23.10
N GLY A 289 10.02 -6.86 -23.03
CA GLY A 289 10.75 -7.83 -22.23
C GLY A 289 10.45 -7.81 -20.71
N SER A 290 9.43 -7.07 -20.26
CA SER A 290 9.00 -6.99 -18.85
C SER A 290 7.49 -7.18 -18.70
N SER A 291 7.03 -7.18 -17.45
CA SER A 291 5.61 -7.21 -17.06
C SER A 291 5.19 -5.88 -16.42
N PRO A 292 4.83 -4.85 -17.22
CA PRO A 292 4.54 -3.50 -16.73
C PRO A 292 3.59 -3.46 -15.54
N LEU A 293 2.53 -4.29 -15.55
CA LEU A 293 1.56 -4.36 -14.46
C LEU A 293 2.16 -4.85 -13.13
N ILE A 294 3.03 -5.85 -13.18
CA ILE A 294 3.72 -6.39 -12.00
C ILE A 294 4.75 -5.37 -11.50
N ASP A 295 5.48 -4.74 -12.41
CA ASP A 295 6.48 -3.72 -12.08
C ASP A 295 5.82 -2.53 -11.38
N VAL A 296 4.69 -2.03 -11.91
CA VAL A 296 3.90 -0.94 -11.31
C VAL A 296 3.42 -1.30 -9.90
N LEU A 297 2.78 -2.46 -9.72
CA LEU A 297 2.20 -2.86 -8.43
C LEU A 297 3.26 -3.14 -7.36
N THR A 298 4.42 -3.68 -7.76
CA THR A 298 5.52 -3.96 -6.83
C THR A 298 6.22 -2.67 -6.40
N HIS A 299 6.49 -1.76 -7.35
CA HIS A 299 7.16 -0.50 -7.05
C HIS A 299 6.25 0.46 -6.26
N SER A 300 4.95 0.51 -6.59
CA SER A 300 4.01 1.38 -5.89
C SER A 300 3.90 1.06 -4.40
N SER A 301 3.85 -0.23 -4.04
CA SER A 301 3.78 -0.68 -2.64
C SER A 301 5.01 -0.22 -1.84
N GLY A 302 6.22 -0.38 -2.39
CA GLY A 302 7.46 0.03 -1.73
C GLY A 302 7.56 1.53 -1.52
N ASP A 303 7.19 2.31 -2.55
CA ASP A 303 7.24 3.78 -2.53
C ASP A 303 6.22 4.38 -1.53
N MET A 304 5.02 3.81 -1.43
CA MET A 304 4.01 4.29 -0.48
C MET A 304 4.39 4.04 0.98
N VAL A 305 5.08 2.93 1.27
CA VAL A 305 5.61 2.65 2.62
C VAL A 305 6.70 3.65 2.99
N ASP A 306 7.66 3.90 2.08
CA ASP A 306 8.74 4.86 2.30
C ASP A 306 8.20 6.28 2.52
N PHE A 307 7.24 6.71 1.70
CA PHE A 307 6.55 7.99 1.84
C PHE A 307 5.88 8.15 3.22
N HIS A 308 5.24 7.09 3.74
CA HIS A 308 4.60 7.12 5.04
C HIS A 308 5.63 7.19 6.19
N LEU A 309 6.70 6.39 6.13
CA LEU A 309 7.73 6.35 7.17
C LEU A 309 8.56 7.63 7.22
N ALA A 310 8.92 8.19 6.07
CA ALA A 310 9.60 9.48 6.00
C ALA A 310 8.72 10.59 6.60
N THR A 311 7.42 10.60 6.27
CA THR A 311 6.48 11.57 6.87
C THR A 311 6.39 11.39 8.39
N ALA A 312 6.22 10.15 8.88
CA ALA A 312 6.05 9.86 10.30
C ALA A 312 7.33 10.12 11.15
N THR A 313 8.52 9.91 10.60
CA THR A 313 9.78 10.17 11.30
C THR A 313 10.13 11.65 11.33
N GLN A 314 9.84 12.39 10.24
CA GLN A 314 9.93 13.85 10.21
C GLN A 314 8.93 14.49 11.20
N ALA A 315 7.71 13.95 11.26
CA ALA A 315 6.66 14.33 12.22
C ALA A 315 7.15 14.30 13.68
N LEU A 316 8.11 13.44 14.00
CA LEU A 316 8.65 13.24 15.34
C LEU A 316 10.03 13.86 15.55
N ASN A 317 10.51 14.71 14.62
CA ASN A 317 11.87 15.25 14.61
C ASN A 317 12.95 14.16 14.78
N SER A 318 12.71 13.01 14.15
CA SER A 318 13.52 11.79 14.28
C SER A 318 13.89 11.22 12.90
N GLU A 319 14.02 12.09 11.91
CA GLU A 319 14.37 11.75 10.52
C GLU A 319 15.67 10.95 10.41
N ASN A 320 16.65 11.22 11.27
CA ASN A 320 17.91 10.46 11.34
C ASN A 320 17.73 9.03 11.86
N ASN A 321 16.58 8.69 12.45
CA ASN A 321 16.31 7.35 12.96
C ASN A 321 15.71 6.42 11.90
N TYR A 322 15.36 6.93 10.70
CA TYR A 322 14.93 6.11 9.56
C TYR A 322 15.95 6.24 8.42
N LEU A 323 16.69 5.16 8.17
CA LEU A 323 17.64 5.08 7.07
C LEU A 323 17.12 4.14 5.98
N ARG A 324 16.72 4.69 4.85
CA ARG A 324 16.37 3.94 3.63
C ARG A 324 17.57 3.88 2.69
N ILE A 325 18.06 2.69 2.37
CA ILE A 325 19.11 2.48 1.36
C ILE A 325 18.48 1.83 0.13
N GLN A 326 18.39 2.57 -0.97
CA GLN A 326 17.73 2.16 -2.20
C GLN A 326 18.47 2.70 -3.43
N ASP A 327 18.59 1.89 -4.49
CA ASP A 327 19.06 2.36 -5.80
C ASP A 327 17.89 2.61 -6.74
N ASP A 328 17.84 3.76 -7.39
CA ASP A 328 16.81 4.16 -8.37
C ASP A 328 17.36 4.22 -9.81
N THR A 329 18.60 3.75 -10.02
CA THR A 329 19.37 3.87 -11.27
C THR A 329 19.61 2.54 -11.99
N LEU A 330 18.91 1.46 -11.61
CA LEU A 330 19.07 0.13 -12.23
C LEU A 330 18.72 0.15 -13.73
N THR A 331 19.55 -0.50 -14.55
CA THR A 331 19.28 -0.68 -15.99
C THR A 331 18.47 -1.95 -16.27
N VAL A 332 17.77 -2.07 -17.41
CA VAL A 332 16.88 -3.20 -17.79
C VAL A 332 17.43 -4.61 -17.47
N THR A 333 18.71 -4.88 -17.71
CA THR A 333 19.31 -6.19 -17.41
C THR A 333 19.55 -6.40 -15.91
N ASP A 334 19.89 -5.33 -15.19
CA ASP A 334 20.19 -5.34 -13.76
C ASP A 334 18.90 -5.32 -12.91
N ALA A 335 17.82 -4.75 -13.44
CA ALA A 335 16.52 -4.65 -12.79
C ALA A 335 15.72 -5.97 -12.78
N SER A 336 16.12 -6.96 -13.59
CA SER A 336 15.45 -8.26 -13.62
C SER A 336 15.59 -8.97 -12.28
N THR A 337 14.49 -9.53 -11.80
CA THR A 337 14.43 -10.28 -10.55
C THR A 337 14.90 -11.73 -10.67
N ASP A 338 15.20 -12.22 -11.88
CA ASP A 338 15.46 -13.65 -12.13
C ASP A 338 16.57 -13.97 -13.17
N ILE A 339 17.24 -12.97 -13.76
CA ILE A 339 18.41 -13.18 -14.65
C ILE A 339 19.69 -13.45 -13.83
N ALA A 340 19.90 -14.70 -13.42
CA ALA A 340 21.06 -15.14 -12.62
C ALA A 340 22.33 -15.44 -13.47
N THR A 341 22.73 -14.55 -14.39
CA THR A 341 24.00 -14.69 -15.12
C THR A 341 25.17 -14.20 -14.26
N LYS A 342 26.38 -14.77 -14.45
CA LYS A 342 27.58 -14.33 -13.72
C LYS A 342 27.86 -12.84 -13.90
N GLU A 343 27.61 -12.31 -15.10
CA GLU A 343 27.78 -10.89 -15.39
C GLU A 343 26.78 -10.03 -14.62
N ASN A 344 25.49 -10.40 -14.62
CA ASN A 344 24.45 -9.64 -13.92
C ASN A 344 24.67 -9.63 -12.41
N MET A 345 24.97 -10.80 -11.83
CA MET A 345 25.24 -10.90 -10.39
C MET A 345 26.48 -10.09 -9.96
N LYS A 346 27.51 -10.02 -10.81
CA LYS A 346 28.68 -9.16 -10.57
C LYS A 346 28.30 -7.67 -10.62
N LYS A 347 27.45 -7.26 -11.57
CA LYS A 347 26.93 -5.88 -11.64
C LYS A 347 26.12 -5.52 -10.39
N LEU A 348 25.21 -6.38 -9.95
CA LEU A 348 24.43 -6.18 -8.71
C LEU A 348 25.32 -5.99 -7.48
N SER A 349 26.40 -6.78 -7.36
CA SER A 349 27.41 -6.59 -6.33
C SER A 349 28.10 -5.23 -6.41
N GLN A 350 28.49 -4.81 -7.62
CA GLN A 350 29.12 -3.51 -7.84
C GLN A 350 28.17 -2.34 -7.55
N ILE A 351 26.87 -2.53 -7.76
CA ILE A 351 25.83 -1.54 -7.42
C ILE A 351 25.73 -1.42 -5.90
N GLY A 352 25.70 -2.53 -5.15
CA GLY A 352 25.78 -2.51 -3.68
C GLY A 352 27.02 -1.78 -3.17
N GLU A 353 28.20 -2.08 -3.73
CA GLU A 353 29.46 -1.38 -3.39
C GLU A 353 29.44 0.11 -3.76
N ARG A 354 28.71 0.48 -4.81
CA ARG A 354 28.53 1.88 -5.21
C ARG A 354 27.54 2.62 -4.31
N LEU A 355 26.48 1.96 -3.85
CA LEU A 355 25.52 2.52 -2.90
C LEU A 355 26.17 2.91 -1.59
N LEU A 356 27.13 2.10 -1.10
CA LEU A 356 27.94 2.45 0.08
C LEU A 356 28.76 3.74 -0.09
N LYS A 357 28.96 4.20 -1.32
CA LYS A 357 29.72 5.42 -1.66
C LYS A 357 28.85 6.56 -2.17
N LYS A 358 27.53 6.36 -2.35
CA LYS A 358 26.59 7.43 -2.69
C LYS A 358 26.26 8.23 -1.41
N PRO A 359 25.99 9.55 -1.52
CA PRO A 359 25.46 10.31 -0.39
C PRO A 359 24.14 9.67 0.08
N VAL A 360 23.84 9.75 1.38
CA VAL A 360 22.53 9.34 1.90
C VAL A 360 21.47 10.16 1.18
N SER A 361 20.56 9.48 0.49
CA SER A 361 19.43 10.12 -0.19
C SER A 361 18.17 9.93 0.63
N GLN A 362 17.42 11.00 0.88
CA GLN A 362 16.09 10.92 1.48
C GLN A 362 15.05 11.10 0.38
N ILE A 363 13.89 10.45 0.52
CA ILE A 363 12.76 10.74 -0.36
C ILE A 363 12.35 12.21 -0.16
N ASN A 364 12.45 13.00 -1.21
CA ASN A 364 11.86 14.32 -1.23
C ASN A 364 10.34 14.13 -1.16
N LEU A 365 9.76 14.56 -0.04
CA LEU A 365 8.34 14.37 0.26
C LEU A 365 7.41 15.16 -0.68
N GLU A 366 7.94 16.06 -1.49
CA GLU A 366 7.23 16.84 -2.51
C GLU A 366 7.22 16.12 -3.87
N THR A 367 8.35 15.54 -4.27
CA THR A 367 8.54 14.94 -5.60
C THR A 367 8.43 13.42 -5.61
N GLY A 368 8.58 12.76 -4.46
CA GLY A 368 8.64 11.30 -4.34
C GLY A 368 9.94 10.68 -4.86
N LEU A 369 10.95 11.50 -5.19
CA LEU A 369 12.26 11.10 -5.70
C LEU A 369 13.32 11.08 -4.58
N PHE A 370 14.38 10.28 -4.73
CA PHE A 370 15.51 10.26 -3.80
C PHE A 370 16.48 11.40 -4.14
N GLU A 371 16.71 12.30 -3.19
CA GLU A 371 17.65 13.42 -3.36
C GLU A 371 18.80 13.30 -2.34
N PRO A 372 20.06 13.49 -2.76
CA PRO A 372 21.22 13.37 -1.87
C PRO A 372 21.26 14.50 -0.84
N LEU A 373 21.50 14.18 0.43
CA LEU A 373 21.81 15.16 1.46
C LEU A 373 23.17 15.81 1.15
N GLY A 374 23.16 17.08 0.79
CA GLY A 374 24.37 17.87 0.50
C GLY A 374 24.26 19.28 1.03
N ASP A 375 25.32 19.72 1.70
CA ASP A 375 25.47 21.03 2.34
C ASP A 375 25.40 22.19 1.34
N GLY A 376 24.56 23.19 1.63
CA GLY A 376 24.83 24.55 1.16
C GLY A 376 23.70 25.44 0.66
N GLU A 377 22.42 25.09 0.82
CA GLU A 377 21.33 26.07 0.70
C GLU A 377 20.43 26.03 1.94
N THR A 378 20.22 27.19 2.55
CA THR A 378 19.52 27.34 3.83
C THR A 378 18.02 27.39 3.64
N ASN A 379 17.29 26.65 4.48
CA ASN A 379 15.82 26.68 4.63
C ASN A 379 15.23 28.08 4.93
N GLU A 380 16.07 29.08 5.26
CA GLU A 380 15.66 30.46 5.59
C GLU A 380 15.24 31.28 4.35
N ASP A 381 15.78 30.99 3.17
CA ASP A 381 15.41 31.69 1.92
C ASP A 381 14.09 31.20 1.31
N ALA A 382 13.60 30.03 1.73
CA ALA A 382 12.30 29.47 1.34
C ALA A 382 11.11 30.08 2.12
N LEU A 383 11.36 30.85 3.19
CA LEU A 383 10.34 31.31 4.15
C LEU A 383 9.74 32.70 3.90
N ARG A 384 9.99 33.33 2.73
CA ARG A 384 9.43 34.67 2.42
C ARG A 384 8.32 34.67 1.36
N ARG A 385 7.09 34.81 1.88
CA ARG A 385 5.79 35.18 1.25
C ARG A 385 5.11 34.01 0.53
N THR A 386 3.81 33.76 0.72
CA THR A 386 2.72 34.75 0.69
C THR A 386 1.46 34.22 1.40
N LYS A 387 0.82 35.07 2.21
CA LYS A 387 -0.57 34.86 2.67
C LYS A 387 -1.53 35.09 1.50
N SER A 388 -2.41 34.14 1.25
CA SER A 388 -3.65 34.37 0.51
C SER A 388 -4.76 33.52 1.12
N SER A 389 -5.80 34.22 1.57
CA SER A 389 -7.02 33.68 2.14
C SER A 389 -7.95 33.20 1.02
N LEU A 390 -8.31 31.93 1.03
CA LEU A 390 -9.50 31.42 0.36
C LEU A 390 -10.50 30.98 1.44
N LEU A 391 -11.69 31.57 1.38
CA LEU A 391 -12.80 31.31 2.29
C LEU A 391 -13.33 29.90 2.08
N GLN A 392 -13.10 28.99 3.04
CA GLN A 392 -13.89 27.78 3.26
C GLN A 392 -13.49 26.99 4.51
N ILE A 393 -14.51 26.54 5.26
CA ILE A 393 -14.48 25.90 6.59
C ILE A 393 -13.62 26.67 7.61
N GLN A 394 -14.11 26.85 8.84
CA GLN A 394 -13.25 27.42 9.88
C GLN A 394 -12.09 26.44 10.11
N PRO A 395 -10.82 26.91 10.02
CA PRO A 395 -9.67 26.01 10.03
C PRO A 395 -9.69 25.05 11.23
N PRO A 396 -9.04 23.88 11.12
CA PRO A 396 -8.67 23.04 12.26
C PRO A 396 -7.74 23.75 13.26
N THR A 397 -7.80 25.06 13.44
CA THR A 397 -7.18 25.83 14.53
C THR A 397 -8.25 26.38 15.49
N TYR A 398 -9.54 26.14 15.21
CA TYR A 398 -10.65 26.58 16.06
C TYR A 398 -11.53 25.44 16.62
N GLY A 399 -11.41 24.24 16.07
CA GLY A 399 -11.88 22.91 16.52
C GLY A 399 -11.17 22.16 17.67
N ASN A 400 -11.36 20.84 17.75
CA ASN A 400 -10.55 19.88 18.53
C ASN A 400 -10.07 18.68 17.69
N LEU A 401 -10.70 18.44 16.53
CA LEU A 401 -10.47 17.27 15.68
C LEU A 401 -10.10 17.70 14.26
N VAL A 402 -9.38 16.83 13.53
CA VAL A 402 -9.21 16.93 12.07
C VAL A 402 -10.08 15.87 11.42
N THR A 403 -10.96 16.25 10.49
CA THR A 403 -11.98 15.37 9.92
C THR A 403 -11.59 14.90 8.52
N ILE A 404 -11.52 13.57 8.34
CA ILE A 404 -11.06 12.91 7.11
C ILE A 404 -12.16 12.00 6.57
N LEU A 405 -12.58 12.22 5.32
CA LEU A 405 -13.41 11.27 4.57
C LEU A 405 -12.54 10.58 3.53
N SER A 406 -12.59 9.26 3.45
CA SER A 406 -11.83 8.45 2.49
C SER A 406 -12.76 7.49 1.76
N ILE A 407 -12.64 7.43 0.43
CA ILE A 407 -13.52 6.65 -0.44
C ILE A 407 -12.69 5.76 -1.37
N ASP A 408 -12.87 4.45 -1.25
CA ASP A 408 -12.11 3.47 -2.03
C ASP A 408 -12.47 3.47 -3.53
N GLY A 409 -11.54 2.97 -4.33
CA GLY A 409 -11.77 2.60 -5.73
C GLY A 409 -12.55 1.29 -5.90
N GLY A 410 -13.33 1.19 -6.97
CA GLY A 410 -14.12 -0.02 -7.24
C GLY A 410 -15.05 -0.01 -8.45
N GLY A 411 -14.85 0.92 -9.41
CA GLY A 411 -15.68 1.01 -10.62
C GLY A 411 -17.17 1.23 -10.29
N ILE A 412 -18.06 0.40 -10.85
CA ILE A 412 -19.52 0.49 -10.63
C ILE A 412 -19.92 0.32 -9.16
N ARG A 413 -19.06 -0.30 -8.34
CA ARG A 413 -19.34 -0.56 -6.92
C ARG A 413 -19.36 0.71 -6.08
N GLY A 414 -18.96 1.86 -6.64
CA GLY A 414 -19.16 3.19 -6.06
C GLY A 414 -20.61 3.52 -5.66
N ILE A 415 -21.59 2.78 -6.19
CA ILE A 415 -22.99 2.86 -5.74
C ILE A 415 -23.13 2.53 -4.24
N ILE A 416 -22.28 1.64 -3.70
CA ILE A 416 -22.29 1.26 -2.27
C ILE A 416 -21.91 2.47 -1.41
N PRO A 417 -20.70 3.06 -1.51
CA PRO A 417 -20.35 4.22 -0.71
C PRO A 417 -21.25 5.43 -1.03
N ALA A 418 -21.73 5.61 -2.27
CA ALA A 418 -22.71 6.66 -2.57
C ALA A 418 -24.01 6.54 -1.76
N THR A 419 -24.47 5.31 -1.50
CA THR A 419 -25.64 5.06 -0.64
C THR A 419 -25.36 5.41 0.82
N ILE A 420 -24.16 5.08 1.31
CA ILE A 420 -23.72 5.41 2.67
C ILE A 420 -23.56 6.93 2.86
N LEU A 421 -22.94 7.61 1.89
CA LEU A 421 -22.75 9.06 1.90
C LEU A 421 -24.07 9.82 1.87
N ALA A 422 -25.06 9.33 1.10
CA ALA A 422 -26.39 9.93 1.07
C ALA A 422 -27.04 9.90 2.45
N PHE A 423 -26.92 8.78 3.18
CA PHE A 423 -27.41 8.68 4.55
C PHE A 423 -26.63 9.61 5.51
N LEU A 424 -25.31 9.64 5.44
CA LEU A 424 -24.50 10.52 6.29
C LEU A 424 -24.85 12.01 6.07
N GLU A 425 -25.00 12.45 4.82
CA GLU A 425 -25.38 13.83 4.51
C GLU A 425 -26.81 14.15 4.95
N GLU A 426 -27.75 13.21 4.84
CA GLU A 426 -29.11 13.34 5.37
C GLU A 426 -29.09 13.54 6.89
N GLN A 427 -28.27 12.77 7.63
CA GLN A 427 -28.12 12.95 9.07
C GLN A 427 -27.54 14.31 9.46
N LEU A 428 -26.59 14.83 8.68
CA LEU A 428 -26.07 16.19 8.87
C LEU A 428 -27.11 17.26 8.54
N GLN A 429 -27.96 17.03 7.53
CA GLN A 429 -29.07 17.92 7.18
C GLN A 429 -30.17 17.95 8.24
N GLU A 430 -30.44 16.82 8.90
CA GLU A 430 -31.35 16.74 10.05
C GLU A 430 -30.83 17.56 11.24
N LEU A 431 -29.50 17.60 11.44
CA LEU A 431 -28.86 18.33 12.55
C LEU A 431 -28.71 19.83 12.28
N ASP A 432 -28.22 20.20 11.08
CA ASP A 432 -27.75 21.56 10.78
C ASP A 432 -28.51 22.25 9.64
N GLY A 433 -29.52 21.59 9.06
CA GLY A 433 -30.42 22.13 8.03
C GLY A 433 -30.17 21.58 6.61
N GLU A 434 -31.18 21.71 5.74
CA GLU A 434 -31.22 21.09 4.40
C GLU A 434 -30.09 21.50 3.44
N ASP A 435 -29.47 22.66 3.68
CA ASP A 435 -28.36 23.15 2.89
C ASP A 435 -27.01 22.51 3.27
N ALA A 436 -26.92 21.76 4.37
CA ALA A 436 -25.70 21.09 4.81
C ALA A 436 -25.19 20.10 3.75
N ARG A 437 -23.88 20.14 3.48
CA ARG A 437 -23.20 19.21 2.55
C ARG A 437 -21.95 18.65 3.19
N LEU A 438 -21.53 17.45 2.76
CA LEU A 438 -20.34 16.77 3.32
C LEU A 438 -19.08 17.65 3.30
N ALA A 439 -18.87 18.43 2.24
CA ALA A 439 -17.73 19.34 2.11
C ALA A 439 -17.72 20.47 3.16
N ASP A 440 -18.78 20.66 3.95
CA ASP A 440 -18.81 21.65 5.05
C ASP A 440 -18.23 21.08 6.36
N TYR A 441 -18.08 19.76 6.46
CA TYR A 441 -17.73 19.05 7.70
C TYR A 441 -16.37 18.37 7.65
N PHE A 442 -15.89 18.05 6.44
CA PHE A 442 -14.62 17.36 6.24
C PHE A 442 -13.52 18.33 5.84
N ASP A 443 -12.44 18.34 6.62
CA ASP A 443 -11.22 19.10 6.34
C ASP A 443 -10.49 18.57 5.11
N VAL A 444 -10.60 17.26 4.89
CA VAL A 444 -10.09 16.60 3.69
C VAL A 444 -11.01 15.47 3.22
N ILE A 445 -11.25 15.42 1.91
CA ILE A 445 -11.93 14.32 1.24
C ILE A 445 -10.95 13.66 0.27
N ALA A 446 -10.68 12.38 0.50
CA ALA A 446 -9.77 11.58 -0.30
C ALA A 446 -10.51 10.50 -1.08
N GLY A 447 -10.07 10.22 -2.30
CA GLY A 447 -10.73 9.25 -3.14
C GLY A 447 -9.88 8.70 -4.27
N THR A 448 -9.97 7.40 -4.49
CA THR A 448 -9.25 6.69 -5.55
C THR A 448 -10.22 6.16 -6.61
N SER A 449 -9.88 6.27 -7.90
CA SER A 449 -10.74 5.78 -9.00
C SER A 449 -12.14 6.38 -8.95
N THR A 450 -13.19 5.57 -8.97
CA THR A 450 -14.58 5.98 -8.67
C THR A 450 -14.68 6.83 -7.40
N GLY A 451 -13.96 6.51 -6.32
CA GLY A 451 -13.93 7.33 -5.11
C GLY A 451 -13.36 8.74 -5.35
N GLY A 452 -12.39 8.86 -6.27
CA GLY A 452 -11.87 10.15 -6.74
C GLY A 452 -12.90 10.94 -7.56
N LEU A 453 -13.71 10.26 -8.37
CA LEU A 453 -14.86 10.87 -9.05
C LEU A 453 -15.89 11.41 -8.06
N VAL A 454 -16.24 10.61 -7.03
CA VAL A 454 -17.15 11.04 -5.95
C VAL A 454 -16.57 12.24 -5.20
N THR A 455 -15.27 12.20 -4.89
CA THR A 455 -14.56 13.31 -4.25
C THR A 455 -14.71 14.60 -5.06
N ALA A 456 -14.48 14.54 -6.37
CA ALA A 456 -14.68 15.70 -7.25
C ALA A 456 -16.15 16.16 -7.31
N MET A 457 -17.11 15.25 -7.35
CA MET A 457 -18.55 15.60 -7.32
C MET A 457 -18.96 16.34 -6.05
N LEU A 458 -18.41 15.94 -4.90
CA LEU A 458 -18.70 16.54 -3.59
C LEU A 458 -17.95 17.85 -3.34
N THR A 459 -16.87 18.13 -4.07
CA THR A 459 -15.96 19.24 -3.76
C THR A 459 -15.78 20.25 -4.89
N ALA A 460 -16.20 19.95 -6.12
CA ALA A 460 -16.20 20.94 -7.18
C ALA A 460 -17.26 22.02 -6.89
N PRO A 461 -16.93 23.33 -7.01
CA PRO A 461 -17.88 24.42 -6.84
C PRO A 461 -18.86 24.50 -8.02
N ASN A 462 -20.12 24.76 -7.73
CA ASN A 462 -21.08 25.32 -8.69
C ASN A 462 -21.03 26.86 -8.69
N ASP A 463 -21.87 27.50 -9.52
CA ASP A 463 -21.95 28.97 -9.63
C ASP A 463 -22.23 29.71 -8.31
N ARG A 464 -22.80 29.01 -7.31
CA ARG A 464 -23.08 29.54 -5.97
C ARG A 464 -22.00 29.20 -4.94
N ARG A 465 -20.84 28.67 -5.38
CA ARG A 465 -19.78 28.13 -4.51
C ARG A 465 -20.29 27.10 -3.50
N ARG A 466 -21.24 26.27 -3.91
CA ARG A 466 -21.68 25.07 -3.18
C ARG A 466 -21.26 23.82 -3.95
N PRO A 467 -21.21 22.64 -3.31
CA PRO A 467 -20.92 21.39 -4.00
C PRO A 467 -21.78 21.20 -5.24
N LEU A 468 -21.14 20.74 -6.32
CA LEU A 468 -21.79 20.46 -7.59
C LEU A 468 -22.87 19.38 -7.45
N PHE A 469 -22.65 18.40 -6.57
CA PHE A 469 -23.60 17.35 -6.24
C PHE A 469 -23.89 17.31 -4.73
N ALA A 470 -25.14 17.05 -4.37
CA ALA A 470 -25.44 16.51 -3.05
C ALA A 470 -25.12 15.00 -3.04
N ALA A 471 -24.87 14.42 -1.88
CA ALA A 471 -24.52 13.01 -1.75
C ALA A 471 -25.63 12.09 -2.31
N LYS A 472 -26.90 12.48 -2.13
CA LYS A 472 -28.08 11.77 -2.67
C LYS A 472 -28.14 11.72 -4.19
N ASP A 473 -27.45 12.62 -4.90
CA ASP A 473 -27.47 12.73 -6.36
C ASP A 473 -26.44 11.81 -7.04
N ILE A 474 -25.44 11.32 -6.29
CA ILE A 474 -24.36 10.47 -6.80
C ILE A 474 -24.91 9.10 -7.27
N LYS A 475 -25.80 8.48 -6.48
CA LYS A 475 -26.42 7.19 -6.85
C LYS A 475 -27.22 7.31 -8.16
N PRO A 476 -28.16 8.26 -8.33
CA PRO A 476 -28.83 8.52 -9.61
C PRO A 476 -27.85 8.77 -10.77
N PHE A 477 -26.80 9.56 -10.55
CA PHE A 477 -25.75 9.79 -11.56
C PHE A 477 -25.14 8.48 -12.04
N TYR A 478 -24.73 7.61 -11.11
CA TYR A 478 -24.17 6.31 -11.47
C TYR A 478 -25.18 5.42 -12.22
N LEU A 479 -26.44 5.39 -11.79
CA LEU A 479 -27.47 4.59 -12.46
C LEU A 479 -27.70 5.02 -13.92
N ASP A 480 -27.58 6.30 -14.25
CA ASP A 480 -27.73 6.79 -15.63
C ASP A 480 -26.46 6.67 -16.48
N HIS A 481 -25.29 6.95 -15.89
CA HIS A 481 -24.05 7.08 -16.66
C HIS A 481 -23.23 5.79 -16.74
N LEU A 482 -23.25 4.91 -15.73
CA LEU A 482 -22.43 3.68 -15.74
C LEU A 482 -22.74 2.74 -16.92
N PRO A 483 -23.99 2.53 -17.37
CA PRO A 483 -24.27 1.72 -18.56
C PRO A 483 -23.67 2.28 -19.85
N LYS A 484 -23.40 3.59 -19.90
CA LYS A 484 -22.78 4.30 -21.03
C LYS A 484 -21.25 4.29 -20.93
N ILE A 485 -20.72 4.36 -19.70
CA ILE A 485 -19.29 4.20 -19.39
C ILE A 485 -18.83 2.74 -19.64
N PHE A 486 -19.62 1.77 -19.17
CA PHE A 486 -19.36 0.34 -19.28
C PHE A 486 -20.46 -0.38 -20.08
N PRO A 487 -20.55 -0.16 -21.41
CA PRO A 487 -21.62 -0.72 -22.23
C PRO A 487 -21.58 -2.25 -22.25
N GLN A 488 -22.64 -2.87 -21.74
CA GLN A 488 -22.86 -4.31 -21.75
C GLN A 488 -23.45 -4.73 -23.11
N ARG A 489 -22.61 -4.97 -24.12
CA ARG A 489 -23.09 -5.45 -25.43
C ARG A 489 -23.51 -6.91 -25.33
N SER A 490 -24.75 -7.20 -25.75
CA SER A 490 -25.27 -8.56 -25.93
C SER A 490 -24.61 -9.18 -27.16
N CYS A 491 -23.52 -9.92 -26.97
CA CYS A 491 -22.94 -10.72 -28.04
C CYS A 491 -23.66 -12.08 -28.09
N GLY A 492 -24.00 -12.57 -29.28
CA GLY A 492 -24.64 -13.87 -29.50
C GLY A 492 -23.76 -15.07 -29.10
N ILE A 493 -24.07 -16.26 -29.60
CA ILE A 493 -23.46 -17.55 -29.19
C ILE A 493 -21.90 -17.57 -29.38
N TRP A 494 -21.35 -16.71 -30.24
CA TRP A 494 -19.89 -16.53 -30.47
C TRP A 494 -19.23 -15.45 -29.58
N GLY A 495 -20.01 -14.80 -28.71
CA GLY A 495 -19.59 -13.62 -27.96
C GLY A 495 -18.47 -13.85 -26.94
N TRP A 496 -18.22 -15.10 -26.55
CA TRP A 496 -17.12 -15.39 -25.63
C TRP A 496 -15.76 -15.28 -26.34
N ILE A 497 -15.66 -15.79 -27.57
CA ILE A 497 -14.42 -15.71 -28.37
C ILE A 497 -14.11 -14.25 -28.73
N GLU A 498 -15.14 -13.47 -29.09
CA GLU A 498 -15.00 -12.03 -29.38
C GLU A 498 -14.52 -11.24 -28.15
N LYS A 499 -15.04 -11.53 -26.95
CA LYS A 499 -14.61 -10.90 -25.69
C LYS A 499 -13.16 -11.23 -25.34
N VAL A 500 -12.73 -12.48 -25.54
CA VAL A 500 -11.34 -12.88 -25.33
C VAL A 500 -10.41 -12.15 -26.31
N VAL A 501 -10.70 -12.20 -27.62
CA VAL A 501 -9.87 -11.53 -28.64
C VAL A 501 -9.78 -10.02 -28.41
N ARG A 502 -10.88 -9.38 -27.99
CA ARG A 502 -10.89 -7.94 -27.68
C ARG A 502 -10.15 -7.59 -26.39
N SER A 503 -10.22 -8.43 -25.36
CA SER A 503 -9.44 -8.25 -24.11
C SER A 503 -7.92 -8.32 -24.36
N LEU A 504 -7.51 -9.08 -25.38
CA LEU A 504 -6.11 -9.19 -25.79
C LEU A 504 -5.65 -8.00 -26.65
N GLY A 505 -6.56 -7.27 -27.30
CA GLY A 505 -6.26 -6.15 -28.19
C GLY A 505 -6.85 -4.83 -27.72
N GLY A 506 -6.10 -4.09 -26.91
CA GLY A 506 -6.50 -2.81 -26.34
C GLY A 506 -7.37 -2.90 -25.07
N PRO A 507 -7.65 -1.75 -24.42
CA PRO A 507 -8.46 -1.73 -23.21
C PRO A 507 -9.91 -2.17 -23.49
N LYS A 508 -10.56 -2.76 -22.49
CA LYS A 508 -11.94 -3.29 -22.58
C LYS A 508 -12.95 -2.22 -23.00
N TYR A 509 -12.71 -0.97 -22.60
CA TYR A 509 -13.52 0.20 -22.89
C TYR A 509 -12.66 1.34 -23.46
N ASP A 510 -13.21 2.15 -24.36
CA ASP A 510 -12.47 3.25 -25.01
C ASP A 510 -12.35 4.52 -24.15
N GLY A 511 -13.09 4.58 -23.04
CA GLY A 511 -13.11 5.70 -22.10
C GLY A 511 -13.67 7.01 -22.66
N LYS A 512 -14.19 7.06 -23.89
CA LYS A 512 -14.62 8.32 -24.52
C LYS A 512 -15.77 8.97 -23.77
N TYR A 513 -16.79 8.18 -23.45
CA TYR A 513 -17.96 8.67 -22.72
C TYR A 513 -17.60 9.12 -21.29
N LEU A 514 -16.70 8.40 -20.61
CA LEU A 514 -16.20 8.82 -19.30
C LEU A 514 -15.51 10.19 -19.38
N ARG A 515 -14.64 10.40 -20.37
CA ARG A 515 -13.96 11.68 -20.57
C ARG A 515 -14.93 12.81 -20.90
N GLU A 516 -15.93 12.53 -21.73
CA GLU A 516 -16.97 13.48 -22.10
C GLU A 516 -17.78 13.91 -20.88
N VAL A 517 -18.35 12.96 -20.12
CA VAL A 517 -19.19 13.29 -18.96
C VAL A 517 -18.39 13.98 -17.84
N VAL A 518 -17.15 13.56 -17.59
CA VAL A 518 -16.31 14.19 -16.56
C VAL A 518 -15.96 15.63 -16.95
N ARG A 519 -15.63 15.88 -18.23
CA ARG A 519 -15.37 17.25 -18.72
C ARG A 519 -16.64 18.10 -18.77
N GLU A 520 -17.77 17.52 -19.13
CA GLU A 520 -19.07 18.20 -19.11
C GLU A 520 -19.43 18.67 -17.69
N LYS A 521 -19.24 17.81 -16.67
CA LYS A 521 -19.62 18.14 -15.29
C LYS A 521 -18.62 19.05 -14.59
N LEU A 522 -17.32 18.83 -14.76
CA LEU A 522 -16.30 19.59 -14.04
C LEU A 522 -15.83 20.85 -14.80
N GLY A 523 -16.12 20.95 -16.10
CA GLY A 523 -15.69 22.07 -16.93
C GLY A 523 -14.18 22.31 -16.84
N GLU A 524 -13.81 23.57 -16.65
CA GLU A 524 -12.43 24.03 -16.50
C GLU A 524 -11.96 24.11 -15.04
N THR A 525 -12.76 23.60 -14.08
CA THR A 525 -12.45 23.63 -12.65
C THR A 525 -11.08 23.00 -12.39
N ARG A 526 -10.21 23.72 -11.69
CA ARG A 526 -8.88 23.26 -11.27
C ARG A 526 -8.86 22.80 -9.82
N LEU A 527 -7.79 22.10 -9.46
CA LEU A 527 -7.59 21.53 -8.14
C LEU A 527 -7.71 22.58 -7.02
N HIS A 528 -7.15 23.78 -7.20
CA HIS A 528 -7.21 24.85 -6.19
C HIS A 528 -8.61 25.44 -5.96
N GLU A 529 -9.56 25.20 -6.88
CA GLU A 529 -10.93 25.73 -6.80
C GLU A 529 -11.86 24.84 -5.97
N THR A 530 -11.37 23.69 -5.52
CA THR A 530 -12.12 22.74 -4.69
C THR A 530 -12.58 23.36 -3.36
N LEU A 531 -13.77 22.97 -2.92
CA LEU A 531 -14.49 23.55 -1.78
C LEU A 531 -13.91 23.15 -0.41
N THR A 532 -13.15 22.07 -0.39
CA THR A 532 -12.37 21.60 0.76
C THR A 532 -11.11 20.94 0.21
N ASN A 533 -10.15 20.61 1.07
CA ASN A 533 -8.94 19.96 0.61
C ASN A 533 -9.27 18.57 0.09
N ILE A 534 -8.67 18.22 -1.05
CA ILE A 534 -8.82 16.87 -1.60
C ILE A 534 -7.49 16.17 -1.73
N VAL A 535 -7.54 14.83 -1.75
CA VAL A 535 -6.39 13.96 -2.01
C VAL A 535 -6.83 12.86 -2.98
N ILE A 536 -6.35 12.95 -4.22
CA ILE A 536 -6.64 11.97 -5.27
C ILE A 536 -5.31 11.34 -5.75
N PRO A 537 -5.03 10.08 -5.39
CA PRO A 537 -3.86 9.38 -5.88
C PRO A 537 -4.03 8.94 -7.34
N THR A 538 -2.92 8.94 -8.06
CA THR A 538 -2.75 8.39 -9.40
C THR A 538 -1.36 7.74 -9.50
N PHE A 539 -1.07 7.02 -10.59
CA PHE A 539 0.28 6.50 -10.83
C PHE A 539 0.78 6.95 -12.20
N ASP A 540 1.96 7.57 -12.25
CA ASP A 540 2.59 7.96 -13.50
C ASP A 540 3.48 6.82 -14.03
N ILE A 541 3.09 6.24 -15.16
CA ILE A 541 3.78 5.09 -15.75
C ILE A 541 5.08 5.47 -16.47
N LYS A 542 5.34 6.75 -16.70
CA LYS A 542 6.57 7.24 -17.32
C LYS A 542 7.68 7.45 -16.31
N SER A 543 7.35 7.90 -15.10
CA SER A 543 8.30 7.95 -13.97
C SER A 543 8.27 6.68 -13.10
N LEU A 544 7.29 5.80 -13.31
CA LEU A 544 7.04 4.63 -12.47
C LEU A 544 6.87 4.98 -10.98
N GLN A 545 6.13 6.05 -10.71
CA GLN A 545 5.91 6.58 -9.36
C GLN A 545 4.45 6.98 -9.10
N PRO A 546 3.98 6.93 -7.84
CA PRO A 546 2.72 7.55 -7.45
C PRO A 546 2.75 9.08 -7.67
N THR A 547 1.70 9.62 -8.27
CA THR A 547 1.46 11.07 -8.35
C THR A 547 0.20 11.38 -7.54
N ILE A 548 0.37 12.04 -6.40
CA ILE A 548 -0.73 12.42 -5.52
C ILE A 548 -1.16 13.83 -5.87
N PHE A 549 -2.40 14.01 -6.31
CA PHE A 549 -2.99 15.35 -6.49
C PHE A 549 -3.64 15.75 -5.18
N SER A 550 -3.03 16.70 -4.46
CA SER A 550 -3.56 17.23 -3.22
C SER A 550 -3.65 18.75 -3.23
N SER A 551 -4.78 19.30 -2.76
CA SER A 551 -4.96 20.74 -2.59
C SER A 551 -3.88 21.36 -1.68
N TYR A 552 -3.38 20.58 -0.71
CA TYR A 552 -2.30 20.97 0.19
C TYR A 552 -0.95 21.18 -0.51
N GLN A 553 -0.69 20.44 -1.59
CA GLN A 553 0.60 20.47 -2.28
C GLN A 553 0.69 21.59 -3.31
N ILE A 554 -0.42 22.21 -3.72
CA ILE A 554 -0.41 23.26 -4.76
C ILE A 554 0.49 24.43 -4.40
N LYS A 555 0.54 24.81 -3.11
CA LYS A 555 1.35 25.94 -2.65
C LYS A 555 2.85 25.70 -2.87
N MET A 556 3.30 24.46 -2.71
CA MET A 556 4.70 24.05 -2.80
C MET A 556 5.06 23.61 -4.22
N SER A 557 4.14 22.92 -4.87
CA SER A 557 4.26 22.35 -6.22
C SER A 557 3.13 22.84 -7.13
N PRO A 558 3.18 24.10 -7.62
CA PRO A 558 2.08 24.68 -8.43
C PRO A 558 1.78 23.92 -9.72
N TYR A 559 2.73 23.15 -10.25
CA TYR A 559 2.51 22.30 -11.43
C TYR A 559 1.46 21.19 -11.19
N LEU A 560 1.13 20.87 -9.94
CA LEU A 560 0.07 19.93 -9.57
C LEU A 560 -1.34 20.53 -9.64
N ASP A 561 -1.49 21.85 -9.81
CA ASP A 561 -2.80 22.50 -9.99
C ASP A 561 -3.36 22.23 -11.40
N ALA A 562 -3.75 20.99 -11.65
CA ALA A 562 -4.27 20.51 -12.92
C ALA A 562 -5.81 20.64 -13.00
N PRO A 563 -6.40 20.61 -14.21
CA PRO A 563 -7.85 20.49 -14.37
C PRO A 563 -8.37 19.25 -13.62
N LEU A 564 -9.40 19.45 -12.79
CA LEU A 564 -9.98 18.38 -11.98
C LEU A 564 -10.52 17.24 -12.85
N SER A 565 -10.96 17.55 -14.07
CA SER A 565 -11.35 16.58 -15.08
C SER A 565 -10.20 15.66 -15.51
N ASP A 566 -9.00 16.18 -15.72
CA ASP A 566 -7.83 15.37 -16.08
C ASP A 566 -7.36 14.50 -14.91
N ILE A 567 -7.42 15.02 -13.67
CA ILE A 567 -7.13 14.25 -12.45
C ILE A 567 -8.13 13.08 -12.31
N CYS A 568 -9.43 13.36 -12.47
CA CYS A 568 -10.51 12.37 -12.40
C CYS A 568 -10.39 11.27 -13.47
N ILE A 569 -10.03 11.64 -14.70
CA ILE A 569 -9.79 10.67 -15.78
C ILE A 569 -8.56 9.82 -15.46
N GLY A 570 -7.48 10.43 -14.96
CA GLY A 570 -6.25 9.74 -14.57
C GLY A 570 -6.47 8.71 -13.45
N THR A 571 -7.08 9.12 -12.34
CA THR A 571 -7.33 8.23 -11.19
C THR A 571 -8.29 7.08 -11.53
N SER A 572 -9.12 7.21 -12.57
CA SER A 572 -10.06 6.17 -13.00
C SER A 572 -9.54 5.27 -14.14
N ALA A 573 -8.34 5.53 -14.67
CA ALA A 573 -7.82 4.85 -15.85
C ALA A 573 -7.23 3.46 -15.52
N ALA A 574 -8.09 2.53 -15.11
CA ALA A 574 -7.69 1.21 -14.63
C ALA A 574 -7.02 0.39 -15.74
N PRO A 575 -5.80 -0.15 -15.53
CA PRO A 575 -5.12 -0.99 -16.50
C PRO A 575 -6.03 -2.10 -17.04
N THR A 576 -5.96 -2.38 -18.34
CA THR A 576 -6.83 -3.33 -19.08
C THR A 576 -8.31 -2.94 -19.23
N TYR A 577 -8.85 -2.06 -18.39
CA TYR A 577 -10.24 -1.59 -18.48
C TYR A 577 -10.38 -0.31 -19.30
N LEU A 578 -9.57 0.70 -18.98
CA LEU A 578 -9.64 2.04 -19.55
C LEU A 578 -8.26 2.48 -20.07
N PRO A 579 -8.20 3.33 -21.10
CA PRO A 579 -6.95 3.83 -21.63
C PRO A 579 -6.27 4.79 -20.64
N ALA A 580 -4.96 4.63 -20.47
CA ALA A 580 -4.12 5.58 -19.73
C ALA A 580 -4.33 7.03 -20.23
N HIS A 581 -4.17 7.98 -19.31
CA HIS A 581 -4.44 9.39 -19.55
C HIS A 581 -3.16 10.20 -19.66
N ASN A 582 -3.08 11.09 -20.66
CA ASN A 582 -1.94 11.97 -20.86
C ASN A 582 -2.42 13.39 -21.02
N PHE A 583 -1.80 14.31 -20.27
CA PHE A 583 -2.00 15.74 -20.41
C PHE A 583 -0.73 16.48 -20.00
N LYS A 584 -0.71 17.79 -20.22
CA LYS A 584 0.37 18.66 -19.76
C LYS A 584 -0.22 19.78 -18.92
N ASN A 585 0.44 20.14 -17.83
CA ASN A 585 0.09 21.30 -17.02
C ASN A 585 1.29 22.23 -16.89
N LYS A 586 1.04 23.53 -16.77
CA LYS A 586 2.09 24.53 -16.67
C LYS A 586 2.43 24.79 -15.21
N GLY A 587 3.72 24.69 -14.86
CA GLY A 587 4.23 25.04 -13.53
C GLY A 587 4.35 26.56 -13.33
N SER A 588 4.62 26.97 -12.09
CA SER A 588 4.90 28.35 -11.72
C SER A 588 6.20 28.88 -12.33
N ASP A 589 7.14 27.99 -12.62
CA ASP A 589 8.39 28.23 -13.34
C ASP A 589 8.19 28.48 -14.85
N GLY A 590 6.96 28.33 -15.34
CA GLY A 590 6.60 28.48 -16.74
C GLY A 590 6.83 27.23 -17.59
N ASN A 591 7.39 26.15 -17.02
CA ASN A 591 7.65 24.90 -17.72
C ASN A 591 6.39 24.06 -17.86
N MET A 592 6.34 23.26 -18.92
CA MET A 592 5.25 22.31 -19.15
C MET A 592 5.62 20.96 -18.55
N HIS A 593 4.91 20.57 -17.50
CA HIS A 593 5.00 19.24 -16.89
C HIS A 593 4.06 18.29 -17.62
N GLU A 594 4.58 17.14 -18.04
CA GLU A 594 3.80 16.10 -18.72
C GLU A 594 3.44 14.98 -17.75
N PHE A 595 2.16 14.62 -17.70
CA PHE A 595 1.63 13.56 -16.85
C PHE A 595 1.20 12.36 -17.71
N ASN A 596 1.53 11.14 -17.28
CA ASN A 596 1.19 9.88 -17.94
C ASN A 596 0.50 8.94 -16.95
N LEU A 597 -0.75 9.22 -16.64
CA LEU A 597 -1.43 8.67 -15.48
C LEU A 597 -2.24 7.41 -15.80
N ILE A 598 -2.24 6.49 -14.83
CA ILE A 598 -3.18 5.38 -14.70
C ILE A 598 -3.85 5.44 -13.30
N ASP A 599 -4.83 4.54 -13.10
CA ASP A 599 -5.66 4.48 -11.91
C ASP A 599 -4.85 4.43 -10.60
N GLY A 600 -5.27 5.24 -9.62
CA GLY A 600 -4.63 5.30 -8.31
C GLY A 600 -4.79 4.02 -7.48
N GLY A 601 -5.71 3.13 -7.85
CA GLY A 601 -5.92 1.84 -7.21
C GLY A 601 -4.70 0.92 -7.29
N VAL A 602 -3.78 1.17 -8.24
CA VAL A 602 -2.50 0.44 -8.30
C VAL A 602 -1.52 0.83 -7.20
N CYS A 603 -1.71 1.95 -6.51
CA CYS A 603 -0.83 2.40 -5.43
C CYS A 603 -1.55 2.57 -4.09
N ALA A 604 -2.78 3.07 -4.09
CA ALA A 604 -3.56 3.33 -2.88
C ALA A 604 -5.06 3.21 -3.16
N ASN A 605 -5.58 1.99 -3.26
CA ASN A 605 -7.04 1.79 -3.46
C ASN A 605 -7.87 2.31 -2.28
N ASN A 606 -7.37 2.15 -1.06
CA ASN A 606 -7.87 2.81 0.15
C ASN A 606 -6.95 4.02 0.46
N PRO A 607 -7.35 5.26 0.13
CA PRO A 607 -6.49 6.43 0.24
C PRO A 607 -6.40 7.00 1.67
N SER A 608 -6.95 6.32 2.68
CA SER A 608 -7.05 6.85 4.06
C SER A 608 -5.69 7.21 4.65
N LEU A 609 -4.69 6.34 4.49
CA LEU A 609 -3.34 6.60 4.98
C LEU A 609 -2.64 7.74 4.19
N VAL A 610 -2.95 7.87 2.90
CA VAL A 610 -2.44 8.95 2.05
C VAL A 610 -3.01 10.30 2.51
N ALA A 611 -4.30 10.35 2.82
CA ALA A 611 -4.96 11.54 3.36
C ALA A 611 -4.35 11.97 4.70
N MET A 612 -4.13 11.02 5.61
CA MET A 612 -3.48 11.27 6.89
C MET A 612 -2.07 11.84 6.73
N ASN A 613 -1.28 11.29 5.80
CA ASN A 613 0.07 11.79 5.51
C ASN A 613 0.04 13.23 5.00
N GLN A 614 -0.89 13.56 4.11
CA GLN A 614 -1.01 14.92 3.58
C GLN A 614 -1.39 15.92 4.67
N VAL A 615 -2.32 15.57 5.56
CA VAL A 615 -2.65 16.37 6.76
C VAL A 615 -1.44 16.52 7.67
N THR A 616 -0.74 15.42 7.97
CA THR A 616 0.43 15.41 8.85
C THR A 616 1.54 16.31 8.32
N LYS A 617 1.80 16.31 7.01
CA LYS A 617 2.75 17.24 6.38
C LYS A 617 2.39 18.70 6.61
N GLN A 618 1.11 19.06 6.58
CA GLN A 618 0.69 20.43 6.86
C GLN A 618 0.93 20.82 8.32
N ILE A 619 0.75 19.87 9.25
CA ILE A 619 1.05 20.07 10.68
C ILE A 619 2.56 20.27 10.88
N ILE A 620 3.40 19.47 10.21
CA ILE A 620 4.87 19.60 10.25
C ILE A 620 5.32 20.97 9.73
N ASN A 621 4.70 21.45 8.65
CA ASN A 621 5.07 22.71 8.02
C ASN A 621 4.49 23.96 8.74
N ASP A 622 4.06 23.83 10.00
CA ASP A 622 3.46 24.88 10.82
C ASP A 622 2.34 25.66 10.10
N ASN A 623 1.52 24.96 9.32
CA ASN A 623 0.42 25.61 8.60
C ASN A 623 -0.55 26.21 9.62
N PRO A 624 -0.81 27.54 9.60
CA PRO A 624 -1.64 28.24 10.58
C PRO A 624 -3.12 27.84 10.55
N ASP A 625 -3.54 27.06 9.53
CA ASP A 625 -4.87 26.49 9.45
C ASP A 625 -5.02 25.27 10.40
N PHE A 626 -3.91 24.65 10.84
CA PHE A 626 -3.90 23.56 11.81
C PHE A 626 -3.39 24.01 13.18
N PHE A 627 -4.00 23.50 14.25
CA PHE A 627 -3.48 23.64 15.62
C PHE A 627 -2.02 23.22 15.75
N SER A 628 -1.29 23.84 16.68
CA SER A 628 -0.03 23.30 17.21
C SER A 628 -0.27 21.99 17.98
N ILE A 629 -0.33 20.88 17.26
CA ILE A 629 -0.44 19.52 17.80
C ILE A 629 0.90 18.81 17.56
N LYS A 630 1.23 17.82 18.39
CA LYS A 630 2.30 16.89 18.02
C LYS A 630 1.90 16.17 16.72
N PRO A 631 2.73 16.17 15.67
CA PRO A 631 2.38 15.61 14.35
C PRO A 631 1.89 14.14 14.30
N MET A 632 2.00 13.37 15.39
CA MET A 632 1.56 11.97 15.50
C MET A 632 0.40 11.75 16.47
N GLU A 633 -0.31 12.80 16.91
CA GLU A 633 -1.48 12.69 17.78
C GLU A 633 -2.74 12.30 16.97
N PHE A 634 -2.70 11.16 16.27
CA PHE A 634 -3.81 10.67 15.43
C PHE A 634 -5.11 10.42 16.22
N GLY A 635 -5.07 10.43 17.56
CA GLY A 635 -6.27 10.45 18.38
C GLY A 635 -7.16 11.67 18.16
N ARG A 636 -6.65 12.72 17.51
CA ARG A 636 -7.47 13.87 17.06
C ARG A 636 -8.02 13.74 15.65
N PHE A 637 -7.75 12.64 14.95
CA PHE A 637 -8.23 12.44 13.59
C PHE A 637 -9.55 11.69 13.65
N LEU A 638 -10.62 12.28 13.12
CA LEU A 638 -11.91 11.64 12.96
C LEU A 638 -12.02 11.15 11.51
N ILE A 639 -11.92 9.83 11.31
CA ILE A 639 -11.75 9.22 9.99
C ILE A 639 -12.97 8.34 9.67
N ILE A 640 -13.65 8.65 8.57
CA ILE A 640 -14.62 7.75 7.94
C ILE A 640 -14.01 7.20 6.66
N SER A 641 -13.83 5.89 6.60
CA SER A 641 -13.29 5.17 5.44
C SER A 641 -14.37 4.27 4.84
N LEU A 642 -14.72 4.51 3.58
CA LEU A 642 -15.80 3.83 2.88
C LEU A 642 -15.26 2.94 1.77
N GLY A 643 -15.41 1.64 1.96
CA GLY A 643 -15.01 0.66 0.96
C GLY A 643 -16.10 0.38 -0.07
N THR A 644 -15.72 -0.14 -1.24
CA THR A 644 -16.66 -0.55 -2.30
C THR A 644 -17.07 -2.02 -2.23
N GLY A 645 -16.77 -2.68 -1.11
CA GLY A 645 -16.94 -4.11 -0.90
C GLY A 645 -15.88 -5.00 -1.53
N THR A 646 -15.77 -6.22 -1.03
CA THR A 646 -14.88 -7.30 -1.48
C THR A 646 -15.70 -8.56 -1.78
N PRO A 647 -15.24 -9.41 -2.71
CA PRO A 647 -15.90 -10.68 -2.99
C PRO A 647 -15.94 -11.55 -1.74
N LYS A 648 -17.06 -12.25 -1.52
CA LYS A 648 -17.14 -13.29 -0.50
C LYS A 648 -16.02 -14.29 -0.72
N ASN A 649 -15.29 -14.60 0.36
CA ASN A 649 -14.30 -15.65 0.32
C ASN A 649 -14.98 -17.03 0.15
N GLU A 650 -15.11 -17.47 -1.09
CA GLU A 650 -15.64 -18.79 -1.45
C GLU A 650 -14.55 -19.87 -1.48
N HIS A 651 -13.33 -19.58 -1.01
CA HIS A 651 -12.16 -20.46 -1.13
C HIS A 651 -11.94 -20.95 -2.57
N LYS A 652 -12.13 -20.04 -3.54
CA LYS A 652 -12.07 -20.34 -4.99
C LYS A 652 -10.73 -20.91 -5.41
N PHE A 653 -9.66 -20.53 -4.72
CA PHE A 653 -8.29 -20.88 -5.05
C PHE A 653 -7.60 -21.59 -3.89
N ASN A 654 -6.61 -22.42 -4.22
CA ASN A 654 -5.70 -23.01 -3.24
C ASN A 654 -4.32 -23.17 -3.86
N ALA A 655 -3.29 -23.31 -3.03
CA ALA A 655 -1.91 -23.33 -3.50
C ALA A 655 -1.59 -24.53 -4.39
N LYS A 656 -2.29 -25.66 -4.24
CA LYS A 656 -2.13 -26.82 -5.15
C LYS A 656 -2.61 -26.52 -6.57
N MET A 657 -3.68 -25.73 -6.70
CA MET A 657 -4.14 -25.23 -8.00
C MET A 657 -3.16 -24.19 -8.54
N ALA A 658 -2.83 -23.17 -7.76
CA ALA A 658 -1.98 -22.06 -8.19
C ALA A 658 -0.53 -22.45 -8.48
N ALA A 659 -0.02 -23.52 -7.87
CA ALA A 659 1.30 -24.07 -8.18
C ALA A 659 1.45 -24.53 -9.64
N LYS A 660 0.34 -24.78 -10.34
CA LYS A 660 0.31 -25.17 -11.76
C LYS A 660 0.06 -23.99 -12.69
N TRP A 661 -0.21 -22.80 -12.17
CA TRP A 661 -0.65 -21.66 -12.95
C TRP A 661 0.50 -20.98 -13.69
N GLY A 662 0.32 -20.78 -14.99
CA GLY A 662 1.11 -19.85 -15.78
C GLY A 662 0.56 -18.43 -15.70
N LEU A 663 1.13 -17.53 -16.51
CA LEU A 663 0.69 -16.15 -16.62
C LEU A 663 -0.80 -16.04 -16.99
N LEU A 664 -1.27 -16.89 -17.91
CA LEU A 664 -2.66 -16.88 -18.36
C LEU A 664 -3.63 -17.31 -17.24
N ASP A 665 -3.30 -18.38 -16.51
CA ASP A 665 -4.13 -18.87 -15.40
C ASP A 665 -4.24 -17.84 -14.27
N TRP A 666 -3.13 -17.17 -13.91
CA TRP A 666 -3.14 -16.09 -12.92
C TRP A 666 -4.05 -14.91 -13.29
N LEU A 667 -4.52 -14.83 -14.54
CA LEU A 667 -5.26 -13.69 -15.09
C LEU A 667 -6.63 -14.01 -15.64
N THR A 668 -6.92 -15.28 -15.95
CA THR A 668 -8.21 -15.67 -16.55
C THR A 668 -8.87 -16.86 -15.85
N ASN A 669 -8.32 -17.36 -14.75
CA ASN A 669 -8.90 -18.55 -14.10
C ASN A 669 -10.22 -18.23 -13.38
N SER A 670 -11.15 -19.18 -13.50
CA SER A 670 -12.50 -19.13 -12.90
C SER A 670 -13.34 -17.89 -13.27
N GLY A 671 -13.06 -17.23 -14.41
CA GLY A 671 -13.81 -16.05 -14.86
C GLY A 671 -13.43 -14.74 -14.15
N SER A 672 -12.32 -14.74 -13.41
CA SER A 672 -11.74 -13.62 -12.67
C SER A 672 -10.27 -13.40 -13.06
N SER A 673 -9.63 -12.36 -12.54
CA SER A 673 -8.18 -12.11 -12.67
C SER A 673 -7.51 -12.26 -11.29
N PRO A 674 -7.16 -13.49 -10.87
CA PRO A 674 -6.64 -13.76 -9.53
C PRO A 674 -5.50 -12.84 -9.09
N LEU A 675 -4.58 -12.50 -10.00
CA LEU A 675 -3.45 -11.62 -9.68
C LEU A 675 -3.90 -10.18 -9.35
N ILE A 676 -4.83 -9.63 -10.13
CA ILE A 676 -5.38 -8.28 -9.89
C ILE A 676 -6.21 -8.27 -8.61
N ASP A 677 -7.04 -9.29 -8.40
CA ASP A 677 -7.89 -9.40 -7.22
C ASP A 677 -7.02 -9.44 -5.95
N VAL A 678 -5.99 -10.27 -5.96
CA VAL A 678 -5.05 -10.40 -4.84
C VAL A 678 -4.29 -9.10 -4.55
N LEU A 679 -3.75 -8.42 -5.57
CA LEU A 679 -3.01 -7.18 -5.39
C LEU A 679 -3.91 -6.02 -4.93
N THR A 680 -5.14 -5.95 -5.42
CA THR A 680 -6.09 -4.90 -5.05
C THR A 680 -6.62 -5.09 -3.63
N HIS A 681 -6.98 -6.33 -3.25
CA HIS A 681 -7.49 -6.61 -1.90
C HIS A 681 -6.39 -6.49 -0.85
N SER A 682 -5.19 -7.01 -1.12
CA SER A 682 -4.07 -6.93 -0.17
C SER A 682 -3.68 -5.50 0.18
N SER A 683 -3.68 -4.58 -0.78
CA SER A 683 -3.40 -3.15 -0.54
C SER A 683 -4.42 -2.52 0.42
N GLY A 684 -5.72 -2.81 0.25
CA GLY A 684 -6.78 -2.30 1.12
C GLY A 684 -6.69 -2.87 2.54
N ASP A 685 -6.52 -4.19 2.65
CA ASP A 685 -6.43 -4.90 3.94
C ASP A 685 -5.24 -4.42 4.77
N MET A 686 -4.10 -4.16 4.14
CA MET A 686 -2.91 -3.65 4.83
C MET A 686 -3.14 -2.22 5.38
N VAL A 687 -3.82 -1.34 4.64
CA VAL A 687 -4.16 0.01 5.14
C VAL A 687 -5.08 -0.08 6.36
N ASP A 688 -6.10 -0.93 6.31
CA ASP A 688 -7.04 -1.12 7.43
C ASP A 688 -6.32 -1.70 8.67
N PHE A 689 -5.42 -2.68 8.48
CA PHE A 689 -4.56 -3.21 9.53
C PHE A 689 -3.66 -2.14 10.15
N HIS A 690 -3.11 -1.24 9.34
CA HIS A 690 -2.26 -0.14 9.80
C HIS A 690 -3.04 0.87 10.63
N LEU A 691 -4.21 1.31 10.15
CA LEU A 691 -5.05 2.29 10.84
C LEU A 691 -5.63 1.74 12.14
N ALA A 692 -6.13 0.51 12.14
CA ALA A 692 -6.67 -0.12 13.34
C ALA A 692 -5.60 -0.27 14.44
N THR A 693 -4.37 -0.64 14.06
CA THR A 693 -3.25 -0.70 15.02
C THR A 693 -2.92 0.68 15.59
N ALA A 694 -2.91 1.73 14.74
CA ALA A 694 -2.57 3.10 15.16
C ALA A 694 -3.66 3.75 16.04
N THR A 695 -4.93 3.52 15.77
CA THR A 695 -6.04 4.09 16.55
C THR A 695 -6.20 3.38 17.90
N GLN A 696 -6.00 2.06 17.95
CA GLN A 696 -5.94 1.30 19.20
C GLN A 696 -4.76 1.73 20.07
N ALA A 697 -3.58 1.92 19.47
CA ALA A 697 -2.40 2.47 20.14
C ALA A 697 -2.68 3.78 20.89
N LEU A 698 -3.56 4.62 20.34
CA LEU A 698 -3.87 5.94 20.88
C LEU A 698 -5.17 5.98 21.68
N ASN A 699 -5.75 4.82 22.04
CA ASN A 699 -7.05 4.69 22.71
C ASN A 699 -8.15 5.52 22.03
N SER A 700 -8.17 5.47 20.70
CA SER A 700 -9.01 6.30 19.84
C SER A 700 -9.73 5.45 18.78
N GLU A 701 -10.05 4.18 19.08
CA GLU A 701 -10.71 3.28 18.12
C GLU A 701 -12.05 3.88 17.63
N ASN A 702 -12.76 4.55 18.52
CA ASN A 702 -14.05 5.20 18.22
C ASN A 702 -13.97 6.35 17.20
N ASN A 703 -12.76 6.83 16.89
CA ASN A 703 -12.52 7.90 15.92
C ASN A 703 -12.24 7.36 14.50
N TYR A 704 -12.11 6.04 14.32
CA TYR A 704 -11.97 5.40 13.02
C TYR A 704 -13.16 4.50 12.71
N LEU A 705 -13.91 4.84 11.67
CA LEU A 705 -15.04 4.05 11.17
C LEU A 705 -14.74 3.55 9.75
N ARG A 706 -14.56 2.23 9.61
CA ARG A 706 -14.45 1.55 8.31
C ARG A 706 -15.78 0.87 7.99
N ILE A 707 -16.40 1.23 6.87
CA ILE A 707 -17.63 0.59 6.38
C ILE A 707 -17.28 -0.18 5.11
N GLN A 708 -17.33 -1.51 5.19
CA GLN A 708 -16.95 -2.42 4.11
C GLN A 708 -17.83 -3.68 4.11
N ASP A 709 -18.23 -4.14 2.92
CA ASP A 709 -18.94 -5.41 2.75
C ASP A 709 -18.00 -6.48 2.20
N ASP A 710 -17.84 -7.61 2.87
CA ASP A 710 -16.98 -8.72 2.47
C ASP A 710 -17.79 -9.94 1.94
N THR A 711 -19.05 -9.71 1.56
CA THR A 711 -20.00 -10.77 1.20
C THR A 711 -20.49 -10.70 -0.25
N LEU A 712 -19.83 -9.92 -1.12
CA LEU A 712 -20.27 -9.71 -2.50
C LEU A 712 -20.23 -11.02 -3.30
N THR A 713 -21.31 -11.33 -4.02
CA THR A 713 -21.33 -12.46 -4.96
C THR A 713 -20.54 -12.13 -6.23
N VAL A 714 -20.20 -13.13 -7.05
CA VAL A 714 -19.32 -12.95 -8.24
C VAL A 714 -19.77 -11.82 -9.17
N THR A 715 -21.07 -11.65 -9.39
CA THR A 715 -21.61 -10.57 -10.25
C THR A 715 -21.55 -9.20 -9.57
N ASP A 716 -21.80 -9.15 -8.27
CA ASP A 716 -21.82 -7.91 -7.48
C ASP A 716 -20.39 -7.41 -7.22
N ALA A 717 -19.43 -8.34 -7.13
CA ALA A 717 -18.01 -8.05 -6.97
C ALA A 717 -17.35 -7.48 -8.23
N SER A 718 -17.98 -7.62 -9.41
CA SER A 718 -17.45 -7.05 -10.65
C SER A 718 -17.42 -5.53 -10.60
N THR A 719 -16.33 -4.95 -11.07
CA THR A 719 -16.12 -3.50 -11.13
C THR A 719 -16.70 -2.84 -12.37
N ASP A 720 -17.23 -3.61 -13.34
CA ASP A 720 -17.65 -3.09 -14.66
C ASP A 720 -18.94 -3.68 -15.25
N ILE A 721 -19.61 -4.64 -14.58
CA ILE A 721 -20.92 -5.16 -15.03
C ILE A 721 -22.05 -4.16 -14.69
N ALA A 722 -22.22 -3.14 -15.54
CA ALA A 722 -23.22 -2.08 -15.36
C ALA A 722 -24.64 -2.45 -15.87
N THR A 723 -25.15 -3.63 -15.54
CA THR A 723 -26.55 -3.99 -15.85
C THR A 723 -27.52 -3.35 -14.86
N LYS A 724 -28.74 -3.03 -15.28
CA LYS A 724 -29.78 -2.47 -14.39
C LYS A 724 -30.01 -3.34 -13.14
N GLU A 725 -29.98 -4.66 -13.32
CA GLU A 725 -30.13 -5.61 -12.22
C GLU A 725 -28.96 -5.53 -11.24
N ASN A 726 -27.71 -5.54 -11.74
CA ASN A 726 -26.53 -5.50 -10.88
C ASN A 726 -26.44 -4.18 -10.11
N MET A 727 -26.67 -3.05 -10.78
CA MET A 727 -26.65 -1.74 -10.12
C MET A 727 -27.75 -1.59 -9.05
N LYS A 728 -28.93 -2.20 -9.28
CA LYS A 728 -29.99 -2.27 -8.26
C LYS A 728 -29.55 -3.14 -7.08
N LYS A 729 -28.90 -4.27 -7.31
CA LYS A 729 -28.33 -5.12 -6.24
C LYS A 729 -27.27 -4.38 -5.44
N LEU A 730 -26.35 -3.65 -6.08
CA LEU A 730 -25.34 -2.83 -5.40
C LEU A 730 -25.98 -1.75 -4.50
N SER A 731 -27.08 -1.15 -4.96
CA SER A 731 -27.87 -0.22 -4.14
C SER A 731 -28.45 -0.91 -2.90
N GLN A 732 -29.04 -2.10 -3.08
CA GLN A 732 -29.59 -2.90 -1.98
C GLN A 732 -28.50 -3.41 -1.03
N ILE A 733 -27.28 -3.66 -1.53
CA ILE A 733 -26.12 -3.99 -0.70
C ILE A 733 -25.76 -2.80 0.19
N GLY A 734 -25.66 -1.58 -0.36
CA GLY A 734 -25.44 -0.38 0.44
C GLY A 734 -26.51 -0.16 1.52
N GLU A 735 -27.78 -0.33 1.17
CA GLU A 735 -28.92 -0.24 2.11
C GLU A 735 -28.85 -1.30 3.22
N ARG A 736 -28.46 -2.54 2.88
CA ARG A 736 -28.24 -3.61 3.87
C ARG A 736 -27.02 -3.36 4.74
N LEU A 737 -25.96 -2.78 4.17
CA LEU A 737 -24.71 -2.52 4.87
C LEU A 737 -24.91 -1.52 6.02
N LEU A 738 -25.78 -0.51 5.84
CA LEU A 738 -26.20 0.38 6.94
C LEU A 738 -26.77 -0.39 8.14
N LYS A 739 -27.52 -1.47 7.88
CA LYS A 739 -28.15 -2.29 8.93
C LYS A 739 -27.25 -3.39 9.50
N LYS A 740 -26.08 -3.64 8.90
CA LYS A 740 -25.12 -4.61 9.43
C LYS A 740 -24.44 -4.06 10.69
N PRO A 741 -24.06 -4.92 11.65
CA PRO A 741 -23.19 -4.52 12.75
C PRO A 741 -21.89 -3.90 12.24
N VAL A 742 -21.36 -2.93 12.97
CA VAL A 742 -20.01 -2.42 12.74
C VAL A 742 -19.01 -3.57 12.87
N SER A 743 -18.09 -3.67 11.92
CA SER A 743 -17.01 -4.65 11.96
C SER A 743 -15.66 -3.97 12.05
N GLN A 744 -14.73 -4.61 12.75
CA GLN A 744 -13.34 -4.19 12.84
C GLN A 744 -12.44 -5.36 12.45
N ILE A 745 -11.28 -5.03 11.87
CA ILE A 745 -10.27 -6.04 11.61
C ILE A 745 -9.76 -6.59 12.95
N ASN A 746 -9.92 -7.89 13.16
CA ASN A 746 -9.26 -8.59 14.25
C ASN A 746 -7.76 -8.63 13.93
N LEU A 747 -6.97 -7.96 14.74
CA LEU A 747 -5.54 -7.78 14.54
C LEU A 747 -4.72 -9.08 14.70
N GLU A 748 -5.32 -10.15 15.23
CA GLU A 748 -4.72 -11.47 15.34
C GLU A 748 -5.01 -12.31 14.10
N THR A 749 -6.27 -12.36 13.67
CA THR A 749 -6.72 -13.22 12.56
C THR A 749 -6.62 -12.56 11.20
N GLY A 750 -6.60 -11.22 11.15
CA GLY A 750 -6.69 -10.43 9.91
C GLY A 750 -8.10 -10.41 9.31
N LEU A 751 -9.10 -11.00 9.98
CA LEU A 751 -10.49 -11.07 9.51
C LEU A 751 -11.33 -9.93 10.09
N PHE A 752 -12.34 -9.49 9.34
CA PHE A 752 -13.33 -8.55 9.87
C PHE A 752 -14.30 -9.31 10.79
N GLU A 753 -14.41 -8.85 12.03
CA GLU A 753 -15.31 -9.42 13.03
C GLU A 753 -16.28 -8.33 13.51
N PRO A 754 -17.58 -8.66 13.68
CA PRO A 754 -18.54 -7.71 14.20
C PRO A 754 -18.21 -7.34 15.65
N LEU A 755 -18.35 -6.07 16.00
CA LEU A 755 -18.22 -5.60 17.37
C LEU A 755 -19.33 -6.22 18.24
N GLY A 756 -18.98 -6.68 19.44
CA GLY A 756 -19.87 -7.44 20.34
C GLY A 756 -21.08 -6.66 20.87
N ASP A 757 -21.11 -5.35 20.64
CA ASP A 757 -22.03 -4.40 21.29
C ASP A 757 -23.35 -4.25 20.51
N GLY A 758 -23.42 -4.79 19.29
CA GLY A 758 -24.61 -4.76 18.44
C GLY A 758 -24.87 -3.41 17.72
N GLU A 759 -23.96 -2.43 17.83
CA GLU A 759 -24.03 -1.15 17.09
C GLU A 759 -24.04 -1.43 15.57
N THR A 760 -25.00 -0.87 14.85
CA THR A 760 -25.04 -0.98 13.38
C THR A 760 -24.22 0.14 12.72
N ASN A 761 -23.85 -0.04 11.45
CA ASN A 761 -23.17 1.02 10.68
C ASN A 761 -24.02 2.31 10.61
N GLU A 762 -25.34 2.19 10.60
CA GLU A 762 -26.24 3.33 10.68
C GLU A 762 -26.10 4.08 12.02
N ASP A 763 -26.10 3.36 13.14
CA ASP A 763 -25.94 3.94 14.48
C ASP A 763 -24.59 4.66 14.60
N ALA A 764 -23.52 4.01 14.12
CA ALA A 764 -22.18 4.60 14.08
C ALA A 764 -22.13 5.86 13.21
N LEU A 765 -22.78 5.88 12.03
CA LEU A 765 -22.85 7.06 11.18
C LEU A 765 -23.64 8.20 11.83
N ARG A 766 -24.72 7.92 12.56
CA ARG A 766 -25.44 8.95 13.34
C ARG A 766 -24.55 9.55 14.42
N ARG A 767 -23.77 8.72 15.10
CA ARG A 767 -22.76 9.15 16.09
C ARG A 767 -21.69 10.04 15.44
N PHE A 768 -21.13 9.62 14.31
CA PHE A 768 -20.14 10.43 13.57
C PHE A 768 -20.73 11.74 13.04
N ALA A 769 -21.97 11.73 12.51
CA ALA A 769 -22.67 12.95 12.07
C ALA A 769 -22.80 13.97 13.21
N LYS A 770 -23.16 13.50 14.40
CA LYS A 770 -23.21 14.34 15.60
C LYS A 770 -21.84 14.91 15.97
N MET A 771 -20.78 14.09 15.98
CA MET A 771 -19.42 14.57 16.25
C MET A 771 -18.97 15.63 15.24
N LEU A 772 -19.30 15.45 13.95
CA LEU A 772 -18.99 16.41 12.89
C LEU A 772 -19.75 17.74 13.07
N SER A 773 -21.05 17.69 13.37
CA SER A 773 -21.88 18.89 13.63
C SER A 773 -21.41 19.64 14.88
N GLU A 774 -21.09 18.94 15.96
CA GLU A 774 -20.55 19.52 17.20
C GLU A 774 -19.18 20.18 16.96
N GLU A 775 -18.29 19.50 16.24
CA GLU A 775 -16.96 20.02 15.90
C GLU A 775 -17.05 21.28 15.01
N ARG A 776 -17.94 21.28 14.02
CA ARG A 776 -18.22 22.45 13.18
C ARG A 776 -18.77 23.62 14.01
N SER A 777 -19.78 23.37 14.84
CA SER A 777 -20.39 24.37 15.72
C SER A 777 -19.35 24.98 16.68
N PHE A 778 -18.47 24.14 17.22
CA PHE A 778 -17.38 24.56 18.10
C PHE A 778 -16.38 25.49 17.39
N ARG A 779 -16.01 25.15 16.14
CA ARG A 779 -15.15 26.00 15.30
C ARG A 779 -15.79 27.36 15.00
N GLU A 780 -17.08 27.37 14.70
CA GLU A 780 -17.84 28.61 14.43
C GLU A 780 -17.92 29.51 15.68
N LEU A 781 -18.09 28.93 16.88
CA LEU A 781 -18.11 29.69 18.14
C LEU A 781 -16.76 30.31 18.51
N LYS A 782 -15.65 29.63 18.20
CA LYS A 782 -14.29 30.08 18.52
C LYS A 782 -13.65 30.97 17.46
N SER A 783 -14.21 31.04 16.25
CA SER A 783 -13.66 31.85 15.17
C SER A 783 -13.80 33.36 15.44
N PRO A 784 -12.76 34.17 15.19
CA PRO A 784 -12.80 35.62 15.36
C PRO A 784 -13.73 36.34 14.35
N HIS A 785 -14.30 35.64 13.37
CA HIS A 785 -15.16 36.24 12.33
C HIS A 785 -16.65 36.26 12.69
N THR A 786 -17.10 35.38 13.59
CA THR A 786 -18.52 35.25 14.00
C THR A 786 -18.95 36.35 14.97
N ASN A 787 -18.01 36.93 15.73
CA ASN A 787 -18.27 38.01 16.69
C ASN A 787 -18.42 39.42 16.07
N LYS A 788 -18.37 39.56 14.73
CA LYS A 788 -18.58 40.85 14.04
C LYS A 788 -19.98 41.04 13.46
N SER A 789 -20.80 39.99 13.36
CA SER A 789 -22.18 40.08 12.84
C SER A 789 -23.25 40.28 13.93
N LEU A 790 -22.86 40.33 15.20
CA LEU A 790 -23.75 40.54 16.36
C LEU A 790 -23.50 41.87 17.09
N LYS A 791 -22.98 42.89 16.41
CA LYS A 791 -22.93 44.28 16.91
C LYS A 791 -23.57 45.26 15.96
#